data_AF-A0A374W0H3-F1
#
_entry.id   AF-A0A374W0H3-F1
#
_cell.length_a   1.000
_cell.length_b   1.000
_cell.length_c   1.000
_cell.angle_alpha   90.00
_cell.angle_beta   90.00
_cell.angle_gamma   90.00
#
_symmetry.space_group_name_H-M   'P 1'
#
loop_
_entity.id
_entity.type
_entity.pdbx_description
1 polymer ?
#
loop_
_entity_poly.entity_id
_entity_poly.type
_entity_poly.pdbx_seq_one_letter_code
_entity_poly.pdbx_strand_id
1 'polypeptide(L)'
;MEQRVLGGRYLLKDKVGTGGMATVYRAQDQVLDRTVAVKIMLPQYAGDATFAARFKQEAQAAAGLSSPYIVGVYDWGKDGDTYYIVMEYLRGTDLKSGIKSHGALDPKKVAQIGSQISSALSVAHKHEIIHRDIKPQNIMVLPDGNIKVMDFGIARAKNSHLTQDNNVLGTAHYVSPEQTRGQDLGPTSDIYSLGVVMYECATGRVPFDGDDAISVALKQVNELPIPPSQINSGVDADLERIILKCMEKDPANRFQTADELRQVLNSYLSGRAVNVSEPTRVIGAAGDLGATKTRELSDSTRAMVRPVSGVSGQNTARSAASGSTGSYEAEKPKSNKNKIIAAVIAAVAVIGIVVAFATGMFSGEQVTVPDVLGKDQETAIELIKKAGLEVGSVDQSYNDDVDEGKVAEQTPNGNTKKAKGTRVNLVISKGPKPSEKVEVPQLIGLTKDQAEAALASVGLKGSASEEANEAEEGQVFEQSTAAGKEVEKGTTISYKVSSGPDTTSVPDLTDMTEAQARNALDMAGFGVDVSYQENDSVTEGTVISWNPSGKQKPGATITVVIAKKSGKASVPGNLYGKSISAAVTALNNAGFYNISFCDQNGNPVSGNENATVTGVSPTGKQSTDSTITLTVALSSSGSGSGTSTGDDSGTTN
;
A
#
# COMPACT_ATOMS: atom_id res chain seq x y z
N MET A 1 -17.17 28.43 12.33
CA MET A 1 -18.05 27.33 11.86
C MET A 1 -19.23 27.26 12.82
N GLU A 2 -20.44 27.04 12.33
CA GLU A 2 -21.60 26.84 13.20
C GLU A 2 -21.52 25.48 13.92
N GLN A 3 -22.01 25.42 15.16
CA GLN A 3 -22.03 24.20 15.94
C GLN A 3 -23.22 23.32 15.53
N ARG A 4 -23.00 22.45 14.53
CA ARG A 4 -24.03 21.49 14.09
C ARG A 4 -24.24 20.42 15.18
N VAL A 5 -25.44 20.38 15.73
CA VAL A 5 -25.90 19.32 16.64
C VAL A 5 -26.81 18.38 15.86
N LEU A 6 -26.38 17.13 15.64
CA LEU A 6 -27.22 16.13 14.96
C LEU A 6 -28.30 15.57 15.89
N GLY A 7 -29.52 15.49 15.39
CA GLY A 7 -30.66 14.88 16.09
C GLY A 7 -30.95 15.51 17.46
N GLY A 8 -30.56 16.77 17.68
CA GLY A 8 -30.69 17.46 18.97
C GLY A 8 -29.82 16.93 20.12
N ARG A 9 -28.89 15.99 19.85
CA ARG A 9 -28.10 15.29 20.89
C ARG A 9 -26.59 15.25 20.65
N TYR A 10 -26.15 15.22 19.40
CA TYR A 10 -24.76 14.97 19.05
C TYR A 10 -24.08 16.21 18.49
N LEU A 11 -23.45 16.99 19.37
CA LEU A 11 -22.67 18.16 19.00
C LEU A 11 -21.41 17.72 18.25
N LEU A 12 -21.37 17.98 16.94
CA LEU A 12 -20.20 17.71 16.11
C LEU A 12 -19.05 18.64 16.49
N LYS A 13 -17.84 18.08 16.45
CA LYS A 13 -16.56 18.77 16.66
C LYS A 13 -15.74 18.65 15.37
N ASP A 14 -14.46 18.35 15.50
CA ASP A 14 -13.52 18.05 14.43
C ASP A 14 -13.91 16.85 13.55
N LYS A 15 -13.53 16.94 12.27
CA LYS A 15 -13.60 15.84 11.30
C LYS A 15 -12.42 14.89 11.53
N VAL A 16 -12.71 13.60 11.65
CA VAL A 16 -11.70 12.53 11.87
C VAL A 16 -11.21 11.97 10.53
N GLY A 17 -12.08 11.84 9.53
CA GLY A 17 -11.68 11.32 8.22
C GLY A 17 -12.82 11.29 7.19
N THR A 18 -12.50 10.90 5.96
CA THR A 18 -13.47 10.70 4.87
C THR A 18 -13.27 9.30 4.28
N GLY A 19 -14.32 8.48 4.26
CA GLY A 19 -14.40 7.26 3.46
C GLY A 19 -15.26 7.48 2.22
N GLY A 20 -15.29 6.50 1.31
CA GLY A 20 -15.98 6.64 0.01
C GLY A 20 -17.48 6.91 0.08
N MET A 21 -18.17 6.54 1.17
CA MET A 21 -19.62 6.71 1.33
C MET A 21 -20.01 7.63 2.51
N ALA A 22 -19.06 7.97 3.40
CA ALA A 22 -19.34 8.69 4.64
C ALA A 22 -18.15 9.50 5.15
N THR A 23 -18.41 10.61 5.83
CA THR A 23 -17.43 11.37 6.62
C THR A 23 -17.57 11.02 8.10
N VAL A 24 -16.46 10.76 8.80
CA VAL A 24 -16.46 10.50 10.24
C VAL A 24 -16.05 11.77 11.00
N TYR A 25 -16.82 12.13 12.03
CA TYR A 25 -16.56 13.26 12.92
C TYR A 25 -16.41 12.77 14.36
N ARG A 26 -15.65 13.51 15.16
CA ARG A 26 -15.70 13.44 16.62
C ARG A 26 -16.89 14.29 17.09
N ALA A 27 -17.63 13.81 18.09
CA ALA A 27 -18.77 14.53 18.64
C ALA A 27 -18.86 14.37 20.17
N GLN A 28 -19.68 15.19 20.82
CA GLN A 28 -20.15 14.95 22.19
C GLN A 28 -21.60 14.46 22.15
N ASP A 29 -21.87 13.31 22.78
CA ASP A 29 -23.21 12.89 23.18
C ASP A 29 -23.63 13.76 24.37
N GLN A 30 -24.41 14.81 24.14
CA GLN A 30 -24.73 15.83 25.15
C GLN A 30 -25.67 15.32 26.26
N VAL A 31 -26.24 14.12 26.12
CA VAL A 31 -27.14 13.49 27.10
C VAL A 31 -26.38 12.55 28.04
N LEU A 32 -25.34 11.87 27.54
CA LEU A 32 -24.52 10.93 28.32
C LEU A 32 -23.09 11.45 28.61
N ASP A 33 -22.85 12.73 28.34
CA ASP A 33 -21.57 13.47 28.39
C ASP A 33 -20.32 12.66 28.01
N ARG A 34 -20.39 11.99 26.86
CA ARG A 34 -19.30 11.15 26.34
C ARG A 34 -18.89 11.57 24.93
N THR A 35 -17.60 11.42 24.63
CA THR A 35 -17.10 11.59 23.27
C THR A 35 -17.43 10.35 22.44
N VAL A 36 -18.01 10.58 21.26
CA VAL A 36 -18.42 9.53 20.31
C VAL A 36 -17.88 9.85 18.91
N ALA A 37 -17.73 8.82 18.08
CA ALA A 37 -17.55 9.00 16.64
C ALA A 37 -18.92 9.00 15.96
N VAL A 38 -19.12 9.89 15.00
CA VAL A 38 -20.34 9.94 14.18
C VAL A 38 -19.97 9.81 12.72
N LYS A 39 -20.38 8.69 12.12
CA LYS A 39 -20.23 8.39 10.70
C LYS A 39 -21.46 8.97 9.98
N ILE A 40 -21.24 9.94 9.11
CA ILE A 40 -22.28 10.71 8.41
C ILE A 40 -22.24 10.37 6.93
N MET A 41 -23.36 9.95 6.34
CA MET A 41 -23.46 9.67 4.90
C MET A 41 -23.13 10.92 4.06
N LEU A 42 -22.38 10.76 2.97
CA LEU A 42 -22.09 11.86 2.06
C LEU A 42 -23.37 12.32 1.33
N PRO A 43 -23.60 13.64 1.12
CA PRO A 43 -24.85 14.16 0.56
C PRO A 43 -25.26 13.55 -0.78
N GLN A 44 -24.29 13.19 -1.64
CA GLN A 44 -24.52 12.55 -2.93
C GLN A 44 -25.28 11.21 -2.86
N TYR A 45 -25.24 10.51 -1.72
CA TYR A 45 -25.93 9.23 -1.51
C TYR A 45 -27.22 9.36 -0.71
N ALA A 46 -27.51 10.52 -0.11
CA ALA A 46 -28.64 10.74 0.79
C ALA A 46 -30.02 10.54 0.11
N GLY A 47 -30.08 10.77 -1.20
CA GLY A 47 -31.28 10.57 -2.02
C GLY A 47 -31.49 9.13 -2.52
N ASP A 48 -30.48 8.25 -2.44
CA ASP A 48 -30.61 6.86 -2.90
C ASP A 48 -31.06 5.95 -1.74
N ALA A 49 -32.31 5.48 -1.84
CA ALA A 49 -32.90 4.53 -0.90
C ALA A 49 -32.06 3.25 -0.72
N THR A 50 -31.30 2.84 -1.74
CA THR A 50 -30.39 1.69 -1.72
C THR A 50 -29.21 1.92 -0.78
N PHE A 51 -28.57 3.09 -0.85
CA PHE A 51 -27.48 3.45 0.06
C PHE A 51 -28.00 3.71 1.48
N ALA A 52 -29.15 4.37 1.63
CA ALA A 52 -29.81 4.56 2.92
C ALA A 52 -30.15 3.21 3.61
N ALA A 53 -30.67 2.24 2.86
CA ALA A 53 -30.95 0.89 3.37
C ALA A 53 -29.67 0.13 3.76
N ARG A 54 -28.63 0.16 2.91
CA ARG A 54 -27.32 -0.46 3.19
C ARG A 54 -26.66 0.10 4.46
N PHE A 55 -26.63 1.42 4.60
CA PHE A 55 -26.03 2.12 5.73
C PHE A 55 -26.76 1.84 7.04
N LYS A 56 -28.10 1.74 7.00
CA LYS A 56 -28.90 1.26 8.12
C LYS A 56 -28.59 -0.21 8.46
N GLN A 57 -28.47 -1.08 7.46
CA GLN A 57 -28.19 -2.51 7.67
C GLN A 57 -26.81 -2.74 8.32
N GLU A 58 -25.79 -1.98 7.90
CA GLU A 58 -24.45 -1.95 8.52
C GLU A 58 -24.53 -1.60 10.02
N ALA A 59 -25.26 -0.53 10.37
CA ALA A 59 -25.47 -0.11 11.75
C ALA A 59 -26.21 -1.18 12.58
N GLN A 60 -27.30 -1.75 12.05
CA GLN A 60 -28.12 -2.73 12.75
C GLN A 60 -27.36 -4.03 13.04
N ALA A 61 -26.53 -4.49 12.11
CA ALA A 61 -25.74 -5.71 12.29
C ALA A 61 -24.61 -5.51 13.31
N ALA A 62 -23.89 -4.38 13.25
CA ALA A 62 -22.83 -4.07 14.21
C ALA A 62 -23.37 -3.80 15.63
N ALA A 63 -24.56 -3.20 15.77
CA ALA A 63 -25.19 -2.94 17.07
C ALA A 63 -25.55 -4.22 17.87
N GLY A 64 -25.65 -5.38 17.22
CA GLY A 64 -25.85 -6.67 17.90
C GLY A 64 -24.57 -7.30 18.46
N LEU A 65 -23.38 -6.78 18.13
CA LEU A 65 -22.11 -7.43 18.40
C LEU A 65 -21.42 -6.85 19.65
N SER A 66 -21.34 -7.65 20.71
CA SER A 66 -20.59 -7.30 21.94
C SER A 66 -19.26 -8.05 22.01
N SER A 67 -18.14 -7.34 21.83
CA SER A 67 -16.77 -7.88 21.96
C SER A 67 -15.79 -6.74 22.28
N PRO A 68 -14.76 -6.95 23.13
CA PRO A 68 -13.72 -5.93 23.34
C PRO A 68 -12.97 -5.57 22.04
N TYR A 69 -12.91 -6.50 21.08
CA TYR A 69 -12.20 -6.34 19.81
C TYR A 69 -13.10 -5.88 18.63
N ILE A 70 -14.33 -5.44 18.91
CA ILE A 70 -15.25 -4.84 17.94
C ILE A 70 -15.52 -3.39 18.37
N VAL A 71 -15.70 -2.47 17.42
CA VAL A 71 -16.16 -1.10 17.70
C VAL A 71 -17.63 -1.11 18.12
N GLY A 72 -17.96 -0.52 19.28
CA GLY A 72 -19.35 -0.46 19.74
C GLY A 72 -20.18 0.54 18.93
N VAL A 73 -21.27 0.09 18.30
CA VAL A 73 -22.29 0.98 17.74
C VAL A 73 -23.31 1.31 18.83
N TYR A 74 -23.63 2.59 19.01
CA TYR A 74 -24.49 3.09 20.09
C TYR A 74 -25.86 3.56 19.63
N ASP A 75 -25.96 4.13 18.42
CA ASP A 75 -27.19 4.74 17.91
C ASP A 75 -27.13 4.87 16.37
N TRP A 76 -28.27 5.07 15.72
CA TRP A 76 -28.34 5.42 14.29
C TRP A 76 -29.56 6.32 14.05
N GLY A 77 -29.48 7.24 13.10
CA GLY A 77 -30.56 8.19 12.86
C GLY A 77 -30.54 8.87 11.50
N LYS A 78 -31.55 9.74 11.32
CA LYS A 78 -31.70 10.64 10.18
C LYS A 78 -32.00 12.05 10.73
N ASP A 79 -31.33 13.06 10.22
CA ASP A 79 -31.49 14.47 10.59
C ASP A 79 -31.47 15.35 9.33
N GLY A 80 -32.58 16.05 9.06
CA GLY A 80 -32.91 16.49 7.70
C GLY A 80 -32.87 15.29 6.75
N ASP A 81 -32.16 15.41 5.63
CA ASP A 81 -31.84 14.26 4.76
C ASP A 81 -30.54 13.51 5.11
N THR A 82 -29.82 13.94 6.15
CA THR A 82 -28.55 13.34 6.55
C THR A 82 -28.75 12.07 7.39
N TYR A 83 -28.34 10.91 6.86
CA TYR A 83 -28.23 9.68 7.67
C TYR A 83 -26.92 9.64 8.46
N TYR A 84 -26.96 9.17 9.71
CA TYR A 84 -25.77 9.03 10.56
C TYR A 84 -25.80 7.78 11.45
N ILE A 85 -24.61 7.29 11.82
CA ILE A 85 -24.37 6.21 12.77
C ILE A 85 -23.48 6.75 13.89
N VAL A 86 -23.81 6.47 15.15
CA VAL A 86 -23.04 6.87 16.32
C VAL A 86 -22.34 5.65 16.91
N MET A 87 -21.03 5.75 17.10
CA MET A 87 -20.18 4.65 17.53
C MET A 87 -19.10 5.10 18.52
N GLU A 88 -18.43 4.14 19.12
CA GLU A 88 -17.31 4.29 20.04
C GLU A 88 -16.19 5.15 19.42
N TYR A 89 -15.74 6.20 20.12
CA TYR A 89 -14.64 7.03 19.65
C TYR A 89 -13.29 6.39 19.99
N LEU A 90 -12.68 5.75 18.99
CA LEU A 90 -11.38 5.09 19.13
C LEU A 90 -10.24 6.12 19.03
N ARG A 91 -9.46 6.24 20.11
CA ARG A 91 -8.17 6.93 20.10
C ARG A 91 -7.11 5.90 19.72
N GLY A 92 -6.50 6.05 18.55
CA GLY A 92 -5.54 5.09 18.01
C GLY A 92 -5.18 5.42 16.56
N THR A 93 -4.47 4.51 15.89
CA THR A 93 -4.16 4.57 14.46
C THR A 93 -4.68 3.32 13.76
N ASP A 94 -4.97 3.40 12.46
CA ASP A 94 -5.31 2.20 11.69
C ASP A 94 -4.07 1.32 11.46
N LEU A 95 -4.29 0.02 11.25
CA LEU A 95 -3.21 -0.95 11.10
C LEU A 95 -2.41 -0.75 9.79
N LYS A 96 -2.98 -0.13 8.74
CA LYS A 96 -2.21 0.20 7.51
C LYS A 96 -1.18 1.28 7.80
N SER A 97 -1.56 2.33 8.53
CA SER A 97 -0.65 3.37 9.03
C SER A 97 0.38 2.80 10.03
N GLY A 98 -0.02 1.83 10.85
CA GLY A 98 0.89 1.08 11.72
C GLY A 98 1.98 0.33 10.94
N ILE A 99 1.61 -0.47 9.94
CA ILE A 99 2.55 -1.21 9.08
C ILE A 99 3.44 -0.23 8.28
N LYS A 100 2.88 0.84 7.71
CA LYS A 100 3.67 1.86 6.98
C LYS A 100 4.73 2.55 7.84
N SER A 101 4.49 2.72 9.14
CA SER A 101 5.42 3.43 10.05
C SER A 101 6.45 2.52 10.71
N HIS A 102 6.15 1.22 10.87
CA HIS A 102 7.03 0.26 11.57
C HIS A 102 7.67 -0.77 10.64
N GLY A 103 7.18 -0.92 9.41
CA GLY A 103 7.58 -2.00 8.50
C GLY A 103 6.97 -3.34 8.90
N ALA A 104 7.74 -4.42 8.73
CA ALA A 104 7.37 -5.75 9.18
C ALA A 104 7.36 -5.82 10.72
N LEU A 105 6.27 -6.37 11.29
CA LEU A 105 6.06 -6.51 12.73
C LEU A 105 6.67 -7.81 13.26
N ASP A 106 6.99 -7.82 14.56
CA ASP A 106 7.45 -9.02 15.27
C ASP A 106 6.44 -10.19 15.14
N PRO A 107 6.89 -11.43 14.90
CA PRO A 107 6.02 -12.62 14.76
C PRO A 107 4.97 -12.79 15.88
N LYS A 108 5.31 -12.52 17.14
CA LYS A 108 4.38 -12.59 18.26
C LYS A 108 3.37 -11.45 18.21
N LYS A 109 3.76 -10.26 17.75
CA LYS A 109 2.82 -9.15 17.55
C LYS A 109 1.84 -9.44 16.40
N VAL A 110 2.31 -10.04 15.30
CA VAL A 110 1.44 -10.53 14.22
C VAL A 110 0.42 -11.53 14.76
N ALA A 111 0.88 -12.54 15.51
CA ALA A 111 -0.01 -13.56 16.08
C ALA A 111 -0.97 -13.00 17.14
N GLN A 112 -0.57 -12.01 17.93
CA GLN A 112 -1.46 -11.30 18.86
C GLN A 112 -2.59 -10.59 18.10
N ILE A 113 -2.24 -9.79 17.08
CA ILE A 113 -3.20 -9.06 16.24
C ILE A 113 -4.16 -10.05 15.56
N GLY A 114 -3.62 -11.12 14.95
CA GLY A 114 -4.40 -12.18 14.33
C GLY A 114 -5.38 -12.86 15.29
N SER A 115 -4.96 -13.15 16.52
CA SER A 115 -5.80 -13.77 17.55
C SER A 115 -6.95 -12.85 17.98
N GLN A 116 -6.68 -11.54 18.12
CA GLN A 116 -7.70 -10.55 18.48
C GLN A 116 -8.73 -10.35 17.36
N ILE A 117 -8.30 -10.24 16.09
CA ILE A 117 -9.21 -10.16 14.94
C ILE A 117 -10.03 -11.46 14.82
N SER A 118 -9.39 -12.62 14.99
CA SER A 118 -10.08 -13.92 15.03
C SER A 118 -11.13 -13.98 16.16
N SER A 119 -10.87 -13.32 17.28
CA SER A 119 -11.84 -13.20 18.39
C SER A 119 -12.99 -12.23 18.11
N ALA A 120 -12.81 -11.24 17.24
CA ALA A 120 -13.90 -10.40 16.72
C ALA A 120 -14.76 -11.18 15.71
N LEU A 121 -14.12 -11.82 14.73
CA LEU A 121 -14.76 -12.66 13.72
C LEU A 121 -15.56 -13.82 14.35
N SER A 122 -15.00 -14.51 15.35
CA SER A 122 -15.68 -15.58 16.12
C SER A 122 -16.97 -15.11 16.81
N VAL A 123 -17.13 -13.81 17.10
CA VAL A 123 -18.38 -13.24 17.64
C VAL A 123 -19.35 -12.88 16.52
N ALA A 124 -18.87 -12.29 15.42
CA ALA A 124 -19.70 -11.96 14.26
C ALA A 124 -20.28 -13.20 13.56
N HIS A 125 -19.45 -14.21 13.30
CA HIS A 125 -19.86 -15.46 12.65
C HIS A 125 -20.92 -16.23 13.46
N LYS A 126 -20.93 -16.11 14.79
CA LYS A 126 -21.97 -16.69 15.67
C LYS A 126 -23.33 -15.97 15.59
N HIS A 127 -23.37 -14.78 15.02
CA HIS A 127 -24.58 -14.03 14.70
C HIS A 127 -24.87 -14.03 13.19
N GLU A 128 -24.29 -15.01 12.46
CA GLU A 128 -24.41 -15.18 11.00
C GLU A 128 -23.89 -13.99 10.15
N ILE A 129 -23.12 -13.08 10.78
CA ILE A 129 -22.55 -11.88 10.15
C ILE A 129 -21.14 -12.19 9.64
N ILE A 130 -20.97 -12.13 8.32
CA ILE A 130 -19.67 -12.19 7.63
C ILE A 130 -19.19 -10.76 7.35
N HIS A 131 -17.91 -10.46 7.58
CA HIS A 131 -17.38 -9.10 7.50
C HIS A 131 -17.08 -8.63 6.06
N ARG A 132 -16.63 -9.54 5.18
CA ARG A 132 -16.43 -9.32 3.71
C ARG A 132 -15.42 -8.23 3.31
N ASP A 133 -14.77 -7.57 4.25
CA ASP A 133 -13.86 -6.42 4.04
C ASP A 133 -12.83 -6.33 5.18
N ILE A 134 -12.24 -7.45 5.58
CA ILE A 134 -11.14 -7.47 6.56
C ILE A 134 -9.87 -6.97 5.86
N LYS A 135 -9.39 -5.79 6.28
CA LYS A 135 -8.17 -5.13 5.77
C LYS A 135 -7.60 -4.19 6.83
N PRO A 136 -6.31 -3.81 6.77
CA PRO A 136 -5.66 -3.05 7.85
C PRO A 136 -6.29 -1.68 8.12
N GLN A 137 -6.91 -1.05 7.12
CA GLN A 137 -7.64 0.22 7.28
C GLN A 137 -8.92 0.08 8.14
N ASN A 138 -9.50 -1.12 8.21
CA ASN A 138 -10.72 -1.42 8.98
C ASN A 138 -10.38 -1.97 10.39
N ILE A 139 -9.12 -1.86 10.82
CA ILE A 139 -8.60 -2.37 12.09
C ILE A 139 -7.86 -1.23 12.80
N MET A 140 -8.43 -0.71 13.89
CA MET A 140 -7.78 0.30 14.73
C MET A 140 -6.87 -0.37 15.76
N VAL A 141 -5.64 0.11 15.89
CA VAL A 141 -4.69 -0.22 16.97
C VAL A 141 -4.78 0.86 18.05
N LEU A 142 -4.99 0.45 19.28
CA LEU A 142 -5.16 1.32 20.44
C LEU A 142 -3.83 1.49 21.22
N PRO A 143 -3.67 2.57 22.02
CA PRO A 143 -2.47 2.82 22.82
C PRO A 143 -2.10 1.74 23.86
N ASP A 144 -3.03 0.87 24.25
CA ASP A 144 -2.77 -0.30 25.09
C ASP A 144 -2.22 -1.51 24.30
N GLY A 145 -2.10 -1.37 22.97
CA GLY A 145 -1.63 -2.40 22.06
C GLY A 145 -2.71 -3.40 21.60
N ASN A 146 -3.96 -3.24 22.02
CA ASN A 146 -5.10 -4.02 21.53
C ASN A 146 -5.65 -3.48 20.21
N ILE A 147 -6.41 -4.29 19.47
CA ILE A 147 -7.10 -3.87 18.25
C ILE A 147 -8.63 -3.80 18.43
N LYS A 148 -9.29 -3.01 17.58
CA LYS A 148 -10.74 -3.07 17.35
C LYS A 148 -11.04 -3.10 15.86
N VAL A 149 -11.91 -4.04 15.46
CA VAL A 149 -12.43 -4.21 14.10
C VAL A 149 -13.66 -3.31 13.91
N MET A 150 -13.76 -2.67 12.74
CA MET A 150 -14.83 -1.74 12.36
C MET A 150 -15.26 -1.93 10.89
N ASP A 151 -16.35 -1.28 10.48
CA ASP A 151 -16.83 -1.25 9.08
C ASP A 151 -17.11 -2.64 8.47
N PHE A 152 -18.01 -3.41 9.11
CA PHE A 152 -18.54 -4.67 8.58
C PHE A 152 -19.19 -4.45 7.20
N GLY A 153 -18.58 -4.98 6.14
CA GLY A 153 -18.88 -4.75 4.71
C GLY A 153 -20.18 -5.38 4.18
N ILE A 154 -21.21 -5.45 5.02
CA ILE A 154 -22.51 -6.09 4.78
C ILE A 154 -23.27 -5.39 3.64
N ALA A 155 -23.01 -4.09 3.44
CA ALA A 155 -23.57 -3.24 2.39
C ALA A 155 -23.26 -3.68 0.95
N ARG A 156 -22.28 -4.56 0.72
CA ARG A 156 -21.83 -4.92 -0.64
C ARG A 156 -22.75 -5.94 -1.31
N ALA A 157 -23.27 -5.58 -2.48
CA ALA A 157 -24.11 -6.44 -3.32
C ALA A 157 -23.27 -7.43 -4.14
N LYS A 158 -23.87 -8.59 -4.49
CA LYS A 158 -23.18 -9.71 -5.18
C LYS A 158 -22.50 -9.34 -6.51
N ASN A 159 -22.91 -8.26 -7.18
CA ASN A 159 -22.56 -8.00 -8.59
C ASN A 159 -21.75 -6.71 -8.84
N SER A 160 -21.31 -5.97 -7.81
CA SER A 160 -20.75 -4.61 -7.97
C SER A 160 -19.43 -4.41 -7.21
N HIS A 161 -18.43 -5.27 -7.45
CA HIS A 161 -17.23 -5.38 -6.61
C HIS A 161 -15.91 -4.95 -7.28
N LEU A 162 -15.88 -4.81 -8.62
CA LEU A 162 -14.65 -4.58 -9.40
C LEU A 162 -14.75 -3.48 -10.46
N THR A 163 -15.92 -2.85 -10.66
CA THR A 163 -16.15 -1.89 -11.75
C THR A 163 -16.82 -0.61 -11.23
N GLN A 164 -16.02 0.45 -11.01
CA GLN A 164 -16.28 1.88 -11.35
C GLN A 164 -15.48 2.89 -10.51
N ASP A 165 -15.05 2.57 -9.28
CA ASP A 165 -14.37 3.53 -8.39
C ASP A 165 -12.85 3.34 -8.30
N ASN A 166 -12.07 4.43 -8.40
CA ASN A 166 -10.60 4.43 -8.17
C ASN A 166 -10.19 3.96 -6.76
N ASN A 167 -11.11 3.91 -5.80
CA ASN A 167 -10.87 3.43 -4.44
C ASN A 167 -10.88 1.88 -4.32
N VAL A 168 -11.13 1.15 -5.41
CA VAL A 168 -11.20 -0.32 -5.41
C VAL A 168 -9.83 -0.99 -5.34
N LEU A 169 -8.77 -0.40 -5.91
CA LEU A 169 -7.42 -0.99 -5.99
C LEU A 169 -6.92 -1.47 -4.61
N GLY A 170 -6.86 -0.56 -3.64
CA GLY A 170 -6.41 -0.86 -2.26
C GLY A 170 -7.33 -1.78 -1.45
N THR A 171 -8.45 -2.24 -2.03
CA THR A 171 -9.33 -3.27 -1.46
C THR A 171 -9.16 -4.62 -2.16
N ALA A 172 -8.81 -4.65 -3.45
CA ALA A 172 -8.52 -5.89 -4.20
C ALA A 172 -7.34 -6.68 -3.61
N HIS A 173 -6.40 -6.00 -2.93
CA HIS A 173 -5.31 -6.63 -2.18
C HIS A 173 -5.75 -7.62 -1.10
N TYR A 174 -7.01 -7.56 -0.62
CA TYR A 174 -7.48 -8.39 0.51
C TYR A 174 -8.69 -9.28 0.19
N VAL A 175 -9.25 -9.24 -1.04
CA VAL A 175 -10.42 -10.07 -1.38
C VAL A 175 -10.06 -11.55 -1.47
N SER A 176 -10.99 -12.40 -1.04
CA SER A 176 -10.85 -13.86 -1.16
C SER A 176 -11.11 -14.38 -2.60
N PRO A 177 -10.57 -15.56 -2.97
CA PRO A 177 -10.78 -16.14 -4.30
C PRO A 177 -12.25 -16.27 -4.69
N GLU A 178 -13.11 -16.65 -3.74
CA GLU A 178 -14.55 -16.76 -3.92
C GLU A 178 -15.25 -15.39 -4.10
N GLN A 179 -14.74 -14.31 -3.49
CA GLN A 179 -15.23 -12.94 -3.75
C GLN A 179 -14.92 -12.52 -5.19
N THR A 180 -13.70 -12.74 -5.69
CA THR A 180 -13.36 -12.45 -7.09
C THR A 180 -14.21 -13.26 -8.07
N ARG A 181 -14.53 -14.52 -7.73
CA ARG A 181 -15.37 -15.40 -8.56
C ARG A 181 -16.88 -15.13 -8.44
N GLY A 182 -17.32 -14.21 -7.59
CA GLY A 182 -18.75 -13.94 -7.35
C GLY A 182 -19.50 -15.11 -6.69
N GLN A 183 -18.79 -16.00 -6.00
CA GLN A 183 -19.35 -17.16 -5.31
C GLN A 183 -19.96 -16.75 -3.94
N ASP A 184 -20.74 -17.64 -3.33
CA ASP A 184 -21.31 -17.40 -2.00
C ASP A 184 -20.22 -17.37 -0.92
N LEU A 185 -20.33 -16.39 0.00
CA LEU A 185 -19.30 -16.04 0.97
C LEU A 185 -19.63 -16.61 2.35
N GLY A 186 -18.61 -17.08 3.07
CA GLY A 186 -18.76 -17.66 4.40
C GLY A 186 -17.68 -17.22 5.39
N PRO A 187 -17.66 -17.81 6.61
CA PRO A 187 -16.64 -17.53 7.63
C PRO A 187 -15.19 -17.67 7.13
N THR A 188 -14.97 -18.64 6.24
CA THR A 188 -13.69 -18.93 5.58
C THR A 188 -13.19 -17.83 4.64
N SER A 189 -14.07 -16.92 4.18
CA SER A 189 -13.69 -15.75 3.36
C SER A 189 -13.03 -14.65 4.18
N ASP A 190 -13.55 -14.38 5.38
CA ASP A 190 -12.93 -13.45 6.33
C ASP A 190 -11.58 -14.00 6.84
N ILE A 191 -11.47 -15.33 6.99
CA ILE A 191 -10.22 -16.02 7.35
C ILE A 191 -9.14 -15.86 6.27
N TYR A 192 -9.48 -15.94 4.99
CA TYR A 192 -8.52 -15.66 3.90
C TYR A 192 -8.02 -14.22 3.96
N SER A 193 -8.95 -13.27 4.10
CA SER A 193 -8.64 -11.84 4.20
C SER A 193 -7.75 -11.54 5.42
N LEU A 194 -8.01 -12.20 6.56
CA LEU A 194 -7.13 -12.15 7.74
C LEU A 194 -5.76 -12.78 7.49
N GLY A 195 -5.68 -13.87 6.71
CA GLY A 195 -4.42 -14.43 6.25
C GLY A 195 -3.56 -13.42 5.50
N VAL A 196 -4.17 -12.66 4.58
CA VAL A 196 -3.51 -11.55 3.87
C VAL A 196 -3.07 -10.44 4.83
N VAL A 197 -3.91 -10.05 5.80
CA VAL A 197 -3.55 -9.04 6.81
C VAL A 197 -2.35 -9.51 7.65
N MET A 198 -2.32 -10.76 8.10
CA MET A 198 -1.19 -11.32 8.85
C MET A 198 0.08 -11.43 7.99
N TYR A 199 -0.06 -11.80 6.71
CA TYR A 199 1.05 -11.80 5.75
C TYR A 199 1.69 -10.42 5.63
N GLU A 200 0.88 -9.38 5.43
CA GLU A 200 1.37 -8.01 5.31
C GLU A 200 2.01 -7.53 6.62
N CYS A 201 1.39 -7.83 7.77
CA CYS A 201 1.99 -7.53 9.08
C CYS A 201 3.35 -8.21 9.25
N ALA A 202 3.51 -9.46 8.79
CA ALA A 202 4.74 -10.25 8.95
C ALA A 202 5.86 -9.88 7.97
N THR A 203 5.55 -9.22 6.85
CA THR A 203 6.49 -8.99 5.74
C THR A 203 6.64 -7.53 5.30
N GLY A 204 5.77 -6.64 5.79
CA GLY A 204 5.70 -5.23 5.38
C GLY A 204 5.09 -4.99 4.00
N ARG A 205 4.65 -6.04 3.28
CA ARG A 205 4.07 -5.94 1.93
C ARG A 205 2.96 -6.96 1.68
N VAL A 206 2.07 -6.64 0.75
CA VAL A 206 0.97 -7.53 0.33
C VAL A 206 1.51 -8.78 -0.39
N PRO A 207 0.79 -9.92 -0.33
CA PRO A 207 1.21 -11.17 -0.97
C PRO A 207 1.07 -11.19 -2.50
N PHE A 208 0.15 -10.38 -3.02
CA PHE A 208 -0.10 -10.20 -4.45
C PHE A 208 -0.24 -8.70 -4.70
N ASP A 209 0.41 -8.21 -5.75
CA ASP A 209 0.39 -6.80 -6.13
C ASP A 209 0.41 -6.64 -7.66
N GLY A 210 0.02 -5.47 -8.16
CA GLY A 210 -0.14 -5.21 -9.59
C GLY A 210 -0.76 -3.85 -9.90
N ASP A 211 -0.66 -3.44 -11.16
CA ASP A 211 -0.98 -2.07 -11.60
C ASP A 211 -2.48 -1.73 -11.57
N ASP A 212 -3.36 -2.74 -11.52
CA ASP A 212 -4.81 -2.57 -11.54
C ASP A 212 -5.55 -3.55 -10.60
N ALA A 213 -6.78 -3.20 -10.24
CA ALA A 213 -7.57 -3.96 -9.27
C ALA A 213 -8.00 -5.35 -9.76
N ILE A 214 -8.15 -5.54 -11.07
CA ILE A 214 -8.59 -6.79 -11.68
C ILE A 214 -7.41 -7.76 -11.78
N SER A 215 -6.20 -7.30 -12.15
CA SER A 215 -5.01 -8.16 -12.09
C SER A 215 -4.71 -8.62 -10.66
N VAL A 216 -4.71 -7.72 -9.66
CA VAL A 216 -4.56 -8.10 -8.24
C VAL A 216 -5.62 -9.12 -7.83
N ALA A 217 -6.90 -8.90 -8.16
CA ALA A 217 -7.98 -9.84 -7.85
C ALA A 217 -7.81 -11.21 -8.54
N LEU A 218 -7.29 -11.25 -9.78
CA LEU A 218 -6.98 -12.50 -10.50
C LEU A 218 -5.78 -13.24 -9.88
N LYS A 219 -4.79 -12.52 -9.31
CA LYS A 219 -3.69 -13.13 -8.55
C LYS A 219 -4.19 -13.81 -7.27
N GLN A 220 -5.16 -13.21 -6.57
CA GLN A 220 -5.84 -13.89 -5.45
C GLN A 220 -6.43 -15.24 -5.88
N VAL A 221 -6.95 -15.35 -7.11
CA VAL A 221 -7.58 -16.57 -7.61
C VAL A 221 -6.58 -17.63 -8.07
N ASN A 222 -5.47 -17.22 -8.70
CA ASN A 222 -4.61 -18.11 -9.50
C ASN A 222 -3.17 -18.27 -9.00
N GLU A 223 -2.59 -17.28 -8.30
CA GLU A 223 -1.19 -17.32 -7.87
C GLU A 223 -1.05 -17.79 -6.42
N LEU A 224 0.01 -18.55 -6.12
CA LEU A 224 0.39 -18.88 -4.74
C LEU A 224 1.28 -17.76 -4.16
N PRO A 225 1.11 -17.40 -2.87
CA PRO A 225 1.92 -16.34 -2.27
C PRO A 225 3.37 -16.80 -2.06
N ILE A 226 4.33 -15.88 -2.17
CA ILE A 226 5.72 -16.13 -1.78
C ILE A 226 5.74 -16.43 -0.27
N PRO A 227 6.39 -17.52 0.22
CA PRO A 227 6.41 -17.83 1.65
C PRO A 227 7.01 -16.67 2.49
N PRO A 228 6.32 -16.19 3.55
CA PRO A 228 6.78 -15.07 4.39
C PRO A 228 8.24 -15.13 4.85
N SER A 229 8.76 -16.32 5.18
CA SER A 229 10.16 -16.53 5.60
C SER A 229 11.20 -16.19 4.53
N GLN A 230 10.83 -16.22 3.25
CA GLN A 230 11.69 -15.79 2.13
C GLN A 230 11.76 -14.25 2.00
N ILE A 231 10.87 -13.53 2.68
CA ILE A 231 10.76 -12.07 2.65
C ILE A 231 11.30 -11.47 3.95
N ASN A 232 10.88 -12.03 5.08
CA ASN A 232 11.36 -11.69 6.41
C ASN A 232 11.83 -12.97 7.10
N SER A 233 13.15 -13.14 7.21
CA SER A 233 13.77 -14.30 7.85
C SER A 233 13.55 -14.39 9.37
N GLY A 234 12.93 -13.36 9.97
CA GLY A 234 12.41 -13.42 11.34
C GLY A 234 11.09 -14.20 11.47
N VAL A 235 10.39 -14.50 10.37
CA VAL A 235 9.16 -15.31 10.40
C VAL A 235 9.51 -16.78 10.49
N ASP A 236 9.14 -17.42 11.61
CA ASP A 236 9.33 -18.85 11.82
C ASP A 236 8.34 -19.72 11.01
N ALA A 237 8.66 -21.01 10.93
CA ALA A 237 7.89 -21.97 10.15
C ALA A 237 6.45 -22.20 10.65
N ASP A 238 6.18 -22.04 11.95
CA ASP A 238 4.84 -22.26 12.50
C ASP A 238 3.92 -21.08 12.21
N LEU A 239 4.40 -19.84 12.36
CA LEU A 239 3.65 -18.65 11.94
C LEU A 239 3.45 -18.61 10.41
N GLU A 240 4.48 -18.93 9.63
CA GLU A 240 4.37 -19.07 8.17
C GLU A 240 3.26 -20.08 7.80
N ARG A 241 3.22 -21.25 8.46
CA ARG A 241 2.22 -22.28 8.17
C ARG A 241 0.80 -21.83 8.51
N ILE A 242 0.61 -21.07 9.60
CA ILE A 242 -0.68 -20.50 9.98
C ILE A 242 -1.14 -19.47 8.93
N ILE A 243 -0.27 -18.54 8.53
CA ILE A 243 -0.57 -17.52 7.50
C ILE A 243 -0.97 -18.20 6.19
N LEU A 244 -0.15 -19.14 5.71
CA LEU A 244 -0.38 -19.82 4.43
C LEU A 244 -1.65 -20.70 4.45
N LYS A 245 -1.98 -21.36 5.57
CA LYS A 245 -3.25 -22.11 5.69
C LYS A 245 -4.49 -21.19 5.68
N CYS A 246 -4.39 -19.97 6.22
CA CYS A 246 -5.48 -19.00 6.05
C CYS A 246 -5.68 -18.64 4.57
N MET A 247 -4.59 -18.55 3.81
CA MET A 247 -4.55 -18.15 2.40
C MET A 247 -4.71 -19.31 1.39
N GLU A 248 -5.14 -20.49 1.84
CA GLU A 248 -5.46 -21.61 0.95
C GLU A 248 -6.55 -21.23 -0.06
N LYS A 249 -6.40 -21.69 -1.32
CA LYS A 249 -7.26 -21.21 -2.41
C LYS A 249 -8.65 -21.83 -2.38
N ASP A 250 -8.74 -23.09 -1.94
CA ASP A 250 -10.00 -23.76 -1.61
C ASP A 250 -10.42 -23.40 -0.17
N PRO A 251 -11.63 -22.84 0.05
CA PRO A 251 -12.16 -22.61 1.40
C PRO A 251 -12.18 -23.85 2.31
N ALA A 252 -12.28 -25.06 1.76
CA ALA A 252 -12.27 -26.31 2.54
C ALA A 252 -10.90 -26.65 3.13
N ASN A 253 -9.81 -26.13 2.55
CA ASN A 253 -8.44 -26.36 3.04
C ASN A 253 -8.01 -25.36 4.13
N ARG A 254 -8.77 -24.26 4.32
CA ARG A 254 -8.52 -23.24 5.35
C ARG A 254 -8.88 -23.74 6.75
N PHE A 255 -8.59 -22.94 7.78
CA PHE A 255 -9.30 -23.06 9.06
C PHE A 255 -10.79 -22.80 8.82
N GLN A 256 -11.67 -23.64 9.38
CA GLN A 256 -13.11 -23.62 9.10
C GLN A 256 -13.87 -22.65 10.01
N THR A 257 -13.28 -22.26 11.15
CA THR A 257 -13.84 -21.21 12.02
C THR A 257 -12.78 -20.24 12.50
N ALA A 258 -13.18 -19.00 12.78
CA ALA A 258 -12.28 -18.02 13.40
C ALA A 258 -11.88 -18.43 14.83
N ASP A 259 -12.64 -19.29 15.51
CA ASP A 259 -12.26 -19.80 16.83
C ASP A 259 -11.11 -20.81 16.76
N GLU A 260 -11.12 -21.70 15.76
CA GLU A 260 -10.04 -22.64 15.46
C GLU A 260 -8.71 -21.90 15.23
N LEU A 261 -8.72 -20.89 14.35
CA LEU A 261 -7.56 -20.03 14.09
C LEU A 261 -7.09 -19.31 15.37
N ARG A 262 -8.01 -18.78 16.17
CA ARG A 262 -7.71 -18.13 17.46
C ARG A 262 -7.02 -19.09 18.46
N GLN A 263 -7.49 -20.33 18.56
CA GLN A 263 -6.90 -21.36 19.43
C GLN A 263 -5.48 -21.73 18.97
N VAL A 264 -5.27 -21.83 17.65
CA VAL A 264 -3.95 -22.09 17.04
C VAL A 264 -2.97 -20.95 17.29
N LEU A 265 -3.37 -19.69 17.04
CA LEU A 265 -2.55 -18.51 17.30
C LEU A 265 -2.21 -18.35 18.79
N ASN A 266 -3.14 -18.64 19.70
CA ASN A 266 -2.88 -18.65 21.15
C ASN A 266 -1.95 -19.80 21.59
N SER A 267 -1.94 -20.92 20.87
CA SER A 267 -1.00 -22.02 21.11
C SER A 267 0.42 -21.64 20.69
N TYR A 268 0.57 -21.04 19.52
CA TYR A 268 1.82 -20.43 19.04
C TYR A 268 2.35 -19.37 20.04
N LEU A 269 1.52 -18.41 20.44
CA LEU A 269 1.87 -17.36 21.41
C LEU A 269 2.34 -17.89 22.77
N SER A 270 1.90 -19.09 23.16
CA SER A 270 2.29 -19.77 24.40
C SER A 270 3.43 -20.79 24.22
N GLY A 271 4.09 -20.82 23.06
CA GLY A 271 5.22 -21.71 22.77
C GLY A 271 4.84 -23.19 22.71
N ARG A 272 3.56 -23.51 22.45
CA ARG A 272 3.07 -24.89 22.32
C ARG A 272 3.16 -25.34 20.87
N ALA A 273 3.46 -26.63 20.65
CA ALA A 273 3.58 -27.21 19.32
C ALA A 273 2.32 -26.96 18.46
N VAL A 274 2.51 -26.34 17.31
CA VAL A 274 1.43 -25.98 16.37
C VAL A 274 1.19 -27.14 15.40
N ASN A 275 0.20 -27.98 15.70
CA ASN A 275 -0.22 -29.04 14.77
C ASN A 275 -1.14 -28.47 13.68
N VAL A 276 -0.53 -27.81 12.70
CA VAL A 276 -1.19 -27.33 11.47
C VAL A 276 -0.66 -28.16 10.30
N SER A 277 -1.58 -28.61 9.44
CA SER A 277 -1.27 -29.30 8.19
C SER A 277 -0.39 -28.44 7.28
N GLU A 278 0.67 -29.01 6.68
CA GLU A 278 1.46 -28.32 5.66
C GLU A 278 0.56 -27.84 4.51
N PRO A 279 0.61 -26.55 4.11
CA PRO A 279 -0.14 -26.01 2.97
C PRO A 279 0.23 -26.68 1.65
N THR A 280 -0.65 -26.55 0.66
CA THR A 280 -0.54 -27.18 -0.66
C THR A 280 0.57 -26.55 -1.52
N ARG A 281 1.83 -26.78 -1.14
CA ARG A 281 3.00 -26.40 -1.93
C ARG A 281 3.12 -27.32 -3.13
N VAL A 282 2.77 -26.83 -4.31
CA VAL A 282 3.06 -27.50 -5.59
C VAL A 282 4.58 -27.49 -5.79
N ILE A 283 5.23 -28.59 -5.40
CA ILE A 283 6.61 -28.87 -5.81
C ILE A 283 6.56 -29.08 -7.33
N GLY A 284 7.02 -28.08 -8.08
CA GLY A 284 7.00 -28.12 -9.54
C GLY A 284 7.76 -29.33 -10.07
N ALA A 285 7.07 -30.20 -10.83
CA ALA A 285 7.72 -31.23 -11.61
C ALA A 285 8.67 -30.56 -12.62
N ALA A 286 9.89 -31.08 -12.76
CA ALA A 286 10.97 -30.40 -13.48
C ALA A 286 10.60 -30.13 -14.96
N GLY A 287 10.63 -28.85 -15.36
CA GLY A 287 10.17 -28.35 -16.66
C GLY A 287 11.03 -27.21 -17.24
N ASP A 288 12.34 -27.24 -16.94
CA ASP A 288 13.41 -26.36 -17.44
C ASP A 288 13.37 -24.85 -17.06
N LEU A 289 14.56 -24.22 -17.13
CA LEU A 289 14.90 -22.80 -16.97
C LEU A 289 14.69 -22.16 -15.56
N GLY A 290 15.76 -21.56 -15.02
CA GLY A 290 15.63 -20.51 -13.98
C GLY A 290 16.21 -20.75 -12.58
N ALA A 291 17.46 -21.23 -12.48
CA ALA A 291 18.39 -21.06 -11.35
C ALA A 291 17.84 -20.86 -9.90
N THR A 292 17.93 -21.90 -9.07
CA THR A 292 18.75 -21.85 -7.84
C THR A 292 19.08 -23.26 -7.35
N LYS A 293 20.25 -23.44 -6.70
CA LYS A 293 20.68 -24.76 -6.21
C LYS A 293 20.16 -25.03 -4.80
N THR A 294 19.17 -25.90 -4.68
CA THR A 294 18.83 -26.54 -3.39
C THR A 294 20.04 -27.31 -2.88
N ARG A 295 20.44 -27.07 -1.63
CA ARG A 295 21.55 -27.76 -0.97
C ARG A 295 20.98 -28.90 -0.12
N GLU A 296 21.31 -30.13 -0.49
CA GLU A 296 20.97 -31.30 0.32
C GLU A 296 21.60 -31.21 1.72
N LEU A 297 20.85 -31.64 2.72
CA LEU A 297 21.33 -32.01 4.05
C LEU A 297 20.66 -33.33 4.43
N SER A 298 21.48 -34.30 4.84
CA SER A 298 21.09 -35.71 4.96
C SER A 298 20.23 -35.99 6.18
N ASP A 299 19.06 -36.59 5.98
CA ASP A 299 18.32 -37.25 7.07
C ASP A 299 18.98 -38.59 7.42
N SER A 300 19.09 -38.89 8.72
CA SER A 300 19.61 -40.14 9.27
C SER A 300 19.18 -40.34 10.74
N THR A 301 17.87 -40.26 11.03
CA THR A 301 17.31 -40.78 12.30
C THR A 301 16.17 -41.77 12.05
N ARG A 302 16.51 -43.06 11.95
CA ARG A 302 15.51 -44.15 11.84
C ARG A 302 14.91 -44.52 13.20
N ALA A 303 13.71 -44.06 13.48
CA ALA A 303 12.85 -44.67 14.50
C ALA A 303 12.12 -45.91 13.92
N MET A 304 11.83 -46.91 14.76
CA MET A 304 11.29 -48.21 14.30
C MET A 304 9.78 -48.35 14.51
N VAL A 305 9.12 -49.03 13.56
CA VAL A 305 7.81 -49.67 13.74
C VAL A 305 7.97 -51.18 13.50
N ARG A 306 7.39 -52.00 14.37
CA ARG A 306 7.29 -53.47 14.20
C ARG A 306 5.93 -53.80 13.57
N PRO A 307 5.82 -54.92 12.82
CA PRO A 307 5.06 -56.03 13.39
C PRO A 307 5.61 -57.45 13.08
N VAL A 308 5.34 -58.35 14.05
CA VAL A 308 5.03 -59.80 13.97
C VAL A 308 5.88 -60.76 13.10
N SER A 309 6.20 -61.93 13.68
CA SER A 309 7.04 -63.02 13.15
C SER A 309 6.39 -63.88 12.05
N GLY A 310 7.22 -64.49 11.17
CA GLY A 310 6.76 -65.42 10.13
C GLY A 310 7.82 -66.41 9.60
N VAL A 311 8.13 -67.44 10.40
CA VAL A 311 8.52 -68.84 10.03
C VAL A 311 9.59 -69.12 8.93
N SER A 312 10.64 -69.84 9.34
CA SER A 312 11.54 -70.74 8.58
C SER A 312 12.47 -70.20 7.46
N GLY A 313 13.74 -70.62 7.54
CA GLY A 313 14.74 -70.45 6.47
C GLY A 313 16.15 -70.80 6.93
N GLN A 314 16.59 -72.05 6.70
CA GLN A 314 18.01 -72.44 6.77
C GLN A 314 18.78 -71.70 5.63
N ASN A 315 20.10 -71.47 5.65
CA ASN A 315 21.17 -72.34 6.15
C ASN A 315 22.52 -71.58 6.31
N THR A 316 23.51 -72.21 6.97
CA THR A 316 24.99 -72.12 6.85
C THR A 316 25.72 -70.93 6.17
N ALA A 317 26.95 -70.51 6.55
CA ALA A 317 27.84 -70.76 7.72
C ALA A 317 29.17 -69.96 7.56
N ARG A 318 30.01 -69.93 8.62
CA ARG A 318 31.47 -69.57 8.64
C ARG A 318 31.81 -68.07 8.44
N SER A 319 32.56 -67.44 9.36
CA SER A 319 34.04 -67.33 9.48
C SER A 319 34.67 -66.36 8.44
N ALA A 320 35.70 -65.54 8.73
CA ALA A 320 36.51 -65.27 9.93
C ALA A 320 36.92 -63.76 9.92
N ALA A 321 37.16 -63.07 11.04
CA ALA A 321 38.44 -62.92 11.78
C ALA A 321 39.60 -62.21 11.04
N SER A 322 40.42 -61.45 11.79
CA SER A 322 41.50 -60.53 11.32
C SER A 322 40.97 -59.27 10.61
N GLY A 323 41.58 -58.07 10.70
CA GLY A 323 42.75 -57.54 11.44
C GLY A 323 42.71 -55.99 11.36
N SER A 324 43.66 -55.18 11.84
CA SER A 324 44.96 -55.42 12.48
C SER A 324 45.40 -54.16 13.30
N THR A 325 46.60 -54.18 13.86
CA THR A 325 47.35 -53.05 14.47
C THR A 325 47.57 -51.86 13.50
N GLY A 326 47.86 -50.62 13.91
CA GLY A 326 48.07 -50.05 15.26
C GLY A 326 49.24 -49.04 15.32
N SER A 327 49.20 -48.04 16.22
CA SER A 327 50.23 -46.99 16.48
C SER A 327 50.55 -46.03 15.29
N TYR A 328 51.21 -44.87 15.42
CA TYR A 328 51.98 -44.22 16.50
C TYR A 328 51.93 -42.66 16.44
N GLU A 329 52.29 -42.04 17.56
CA GLU A 329 52.86 -40.68 17.80
C GLU A 329 52.48 -39.42 16.98
N ALA A 330 51.83 -38.49 17.70
CA ALA A 330 52.19 -37.08 17.95
C ALA A 330 53.11 -36.27 17.00
N GLU A 331 52.68 -35.03 16.70
CA GLU A 331 53.41 -33.82 17.10
C GLU A 331 52.53 -32.54 17.12
N LYS A 332 53.08 -31.38 17.52
CA LYS A 332 52.43 -30.05 17.56
C LYS A 332 53.38 -28.95 17.06
N PRO A 333 52.84 -27.88 16.43
CA PRO A 333 53.39 -26.55 16.72
C PRO A 333 52.38 -25.44 17.07
N LYS A 334 52.98 -24.40 17.67
CA LYS A 334 52.55 -23.04 18.04
C LYS A 334 51.96 -22.26 16.84
N SER A 335 51.15 -21.19 16.96
CA SER A 335 50.65 -20.34 18.07
C SER A 335 49.34 -19.60 17.61
N ASN A 336 48.78 -18.49 18.15
CA ASN A 336 49.27 -17.40 19.02
C ASN A 336 48.15 -16.58 19.71
N LYS A 337 48.56 -15.50 20.40
CA LYS A 337 47.85 -14.31 20.97
C LYS A 337 46.40 -14.06 20.48
N ASN A 338 45.45 -13.63 21.32
CA ASN A 338 45.57 -12.63 22.40
C ASN A 338 45.13 -13.12 23.81
N LYS A 339 45.37 -12.27 24.83
CA LYS A 339 45.13 -12.55 26.26
C LYS A 339 44.04 -11.64 26.82
N ILE A 340 43.21 -12.15 27.75
CA ILE A 340 42.67 -11.43 28.93
C ILE A 340 41.95 -12.39 29.91
N ILE A 341 41.48 -13.56 29.45
CA ILE A 341 40.80 -14.57 30.29
C ILE A 341 41.76 -15.71 30.69
N ALA A 342 42.72 -15.45 31.59
CA ALA A 342 43.68 -16.47 32.04
C ALA A 342 44.26 -16.29 33.46
N ALA A 343 43.92 -15.20 34.18
CA ALA A 343 44.55 -14.89 35.48
C ALA A 343 43.88 -15.56 36.69
N VAL A 344 42.55 -15.73 36.65
CA VAL A 344 41.75 -16.10 37.84
C VAL A 344 41.85 -17.60 38.18
N ILE A 345 41.83 -18.48 37.17
CA ILE A 345 41.76 -19.94 37.37
C ILE A 345 43.07 -20.50 37.95
N ALA A 346 44.23 -19.89 37.64
CA ALA A 346 45.53 -20.35 38.12
C ALA A 346 45.74 -20.13 39.64
N ALA A 347 45.08 -19.12 40.24
CA ALA A 347 45.21 -18.83 41.66
C ALA A 347 44.53 -19.89 42.55
N VAL A 348 43.46 -20.52 42.07
CA VAL A 348 42.65 -21.49 42.83
C VAL A 348 43.39 -22.83 43.01
N ALA A 349 44.17 -23.25 42.01
CA ALA A 349 44.85 -24.54 42.02
C ALA A 349 46.00 -24.65 43.04
N VAL A 350 46.69 -23.55 43.33
CA VAL A 350 47.88 -23.55 44.22
C VAL A 350 47.48 -23.69 45.70
N ILE A 351 46.35 -23.11 46.11
CA ILE A 351 45.86 -23.18 47.49
C ILE A 351 45.41 -24.62 47.85
N GLY A 352 44.83 -25.35 46.88
CA GLY A 352 44.33 -26.72 47.10
C GLY A 352 45.40 -27.73 47.52
N ILE A 353 46.67 -27.53 47.16
CA ILE A 353 47.77 -28.46 47.46
C ILE A 353 48.39 -28.19 48.85
N VAL A 354 48.34 -26.94 49.35
CA VAL A 354 48.87 -26.60 50.69
C VAL A 354 47.96 -27.13 51.81
N VAL A 355 46.64 -27.12 51.61
CA VAL A 355 45.67 -27.60 52.62
C VAL A 355 45.75 -29.12 52.83
N ALA A 356 46.14 -29.88 51.81
CA ALA A 356 46.23 -31.35 51.86
C ALA A 356 47.30 -31.90 52.82
N PHE A 357 48.22 -31.06 53.34
CA PHE A 357 49.25 -31.46 54.29
C PHE A 357 49.00 -30.99 55.74
N ALA A 358 47.83 -30.38 56.00
CA ALA A 358 47.45 -29.83 57.31
C ALA A 358 46.19 -30.49 57.92
N THR A 359 45.65 -31.56 57.31
CA THR A 359 44.48 -32.28 57.83
C THR A 359 44.84 -33.24 58.98
N GLY A 360 45.38 -32.68 60.07
CA GLY A 360 45.61 -33.35 61.34
C GLY A 360 45.15 -32.46 62.47
N MET A 361 43.95 -32.73 63.02
CA MET A 361 43.32 -32.03 64.15
C MET A 361 42.99 -30.54 63.91
N PHE A 362 41.77 -30.23 63.45
CA PHE A 362 41.00 -29.01 63.83
C PHE A 362 39.55 -29.12 63.37
N SER A 363 38.60 -29.31 64.30
CA SER A 363 37.16 -29.26 64.01
C SER A 363 36.64 -27.84 64.18
N GLY A 364 36.75 -27.03 63.13
CA GLY A 364 36.34 -25.62 63.14
C GLY A 364 34.82 -25.45 63.12
N GLU A 365 34.31 -24.50 63.91
CA GLU A 365 32.90 -24.11 63.93
C GLU A 365 32.45 -23.64 62.53
N GLN A 366 31.40 -24.28 62.00
CA GLN A 366 30.81 -23.90 60.72
C GLN A 366 29.60 -22.98 60.92
N VAL A 367 29.56 -21.91 60.12
CA VAL A 367 28.47 -20.94 60.07
C VAL A 367 27.80 -20.96 58.70
N THR A 368 26.52 -20.58 58.65
CA THR A 368 25.78 -20.44 57.39
C THR A 368 26.05 -19.07 56.79
N VAL A 369 26.45 -19.02 55.52
CA VAL A 369 26.59 -17.79 54.74
C VAL A 369 25.20 -17.16 54.56
N PRO A 370 24.97 -15.91 55.00
CA PRO A 370 23.68 -15.26 54.79
C PRO A 370 23.50 -14.96 53.30
N ASP A 371 22.27 -15.07 52.81
CA ASP A 371 21.92 -14.58 51.48
C ASP A 371 21.71 -13.06 51.54
N VAL A 372 22.54 -12.31 50.79
CA VAL A 372 22.52 -10.84 50.77
C VAL A 372 22.27 -10.25 49.38
N LEU A 373 21.90 -11.08 48.40
CA LEU A 373 21.50 -10.61 47.07
C LEU A 373 20.30 -9.64 47.16
N GLY A 374 20.31 -8.60 46.32
CA GLY A 374 19.28 -7.56 46.29
C GLY A 374 19.18 -6.69 47.55
N LYS A 375 20.14 -6.77 48.48
CA LYS A 375 20.24 -5.89 49.66
C LYS A 375 21.24 -4.76 49.40
N ASP A 376 21.09 -3.66 50.12
CA ASP A 376 22.02 -2.55 50.10
C ASP A 376 23.39 -2.98 50.67
N GLN A 377 24.49 -2.42 50.15
CA GLN A 377 25.85 -2.79 50.52
C GLN A 377 26.09 -2.79 52.06
N GLU A 378 25.57 -1.80 52.79
CA GLU A 378 25.73 -1.69 54.23
C GLU A 378 25.00 -2.81 54.99
N THR A 379 23.71 -3.02 54.68
CA THR A 379 22.89 -4.13 55.18
C THR A 379 23.53 -5.50 54.92
N ALA A 380 24.11 -5.70 53.73
CA ALA A 380 24.83 -6.92 53.37
C ALA A 380 26.07 -7.14 54.26
N ILE A 381 26.88 -6.08 54.45
CA ILE A 381 28.08 -6.09 55.29
C ILE A 381 27.75 -6.40 56.77
N GLU A 382 26.66 -5.85 57.31
CA GLU A 382 26.21 -6.17 58.67
C GLU A 382 25.81 -7.64 58.82
N LEU A 383 25.03 -8.18 57.88
CA LEU A 383 24.58 -9.57 57.92
C LEU A 383 25.75 -10.57 57.85
N ILE A 384 26.76 -10.30 57.01
CA ILE A 384 27.98 -11.09 56.91
C ILE A 384 28.75 -11.10 58.24
N LYS A 385 29.00 -9.92 58.83
CA LYS A 385 29.68 -9.80 60.12
C LYS A 385 28.91 -10.51 61.25
N LYS A 386 27.58 -10.34 61.28
CA LYS A 386 26.67 -10.97 62.27
C LYS A 386 26.63 -12.49 62.17
N ALA A 387 26.88 -13.06 60.99
CA ALA A 387 27.02 -14.50 60.76
C ALA A 387 28.40 -15.06 61.21
N GLY A 388 29.32 -14.22 61.71
CA GLY A 388 30.68 -14.64 62.06
C GLY A 388 31.58 -14.88 60.84
N LEU A 389 31.32 -14.16 59.74
CA LEU A 389 32.09 -14.20 58.50
C LEU A 389 32.82 -12.86 58.27
N GLU A 390 33.89 -12.89 57.49
CA GLU A 390 34.59 -11.68 57.06
C GLU A 390 33.98 -11.13 55.76
N VAL A 391 34.06 -9.82 55.56
CA VAL A 391 33.80 -9.22 54.23
C VAL A 391 35.08 -9.32 53.40
N GLY A 392 34.95 -9.77 52.16
CA GLY A 392 36.04 -9.93 51.20
C GLY A 392 36.22 -8.70 50.31
N SER A 393 36.37 -8.89 49.00
CA SER A 393 36.32 -7.77 48.06
C SER A 393 34.89 -7.22 47.92
N VAL A 394 34.77 -5.93 47.66
CA VAL A 394 33.51 -5.28 47.28
C VAL A 394 33.77 -4.60 45.94
N ASP A 395 33.45 -5.31 44.88
CA ASP A 395 33.64 -4.90 43.50
C ASP A 395 32.34 -4.26 42.96
N GLN A 396 32.38 -3.66 41.77
CA GLN A 396 31.19 -3.00 41.18
C GLN A 396 31.07 -3.26 39.67
N SER A 397 29.87 -3.58 39.20
CA SER A 397 29.54 -3.83 37.79
C SER A 397 28.23 -3.14 37.39
N TYR A 398 28.02 -2.89 36.09
CA TYR A 398 26.69 -2.57 35.58
C TYR A 398 25.84 -3.86 35.56
N ASN A 399 24.57 -3.73 35.94
CA ASN A 399 23.61 -4.83 35.94
C ASN A 399 22.22 -4.25 35.65
N ASP A 400 21.57 -4.75 34.60
CA ASP A 400 20.29 -4.21 34.12
C ASP A 400 19.08 -4.74 34.92
N ASP A 401 19.26 -5.79 35.74
CA ASP A 401 18.22 -6.45 36.55
C ASP A 401 18.22 -6.01 38.04
N VAL A 402 19.25 -5.27 38.50
CA VAL A 402 19.48 -4.94 39.92
C VAL A 402 19.74 -3.45 40.11
N ASP A 403 18.94 -2.79 40.95
CA ASP A 403 19.07 -1.35 41.24
C ASP A 403 20.47 -0.95 41.73
N GLU A 404 20.90 0.27 41.40
CA GLU A 404 22.17 0.85 41.85
C GLU A 404 22.34 0.79 43.38
N GLY A 405 23.53 0.44 43.84
CA GLY A 405 23.87 0.34 45.27
C GLY A 405 23.51 -0.99 45.96
N LYS A 406 22.77 -1.87 45.28
CA LYS A 406 22.42 -3.21 45.79
C LYS A 406 23.41 -4.29 45.35
N VAL A 407 23.53 -5.35 46.14
CA VAL A 407 24.34 -6.53 45.82
C VAL A 407 23.72 -7.27 44.64
N ALA A 408 24.44 -7.32 43.52
CA ALA A 408 24.12 -8.10 42.33
C ALA A 408 24.69 -9.52 42.40
N GLU A 409 25.90 -9.70 42.93
CA GLU A 409 26.52 -11.03 43.10
C GLU A 409 27.18 -11.17 44.48
N GLN A 410 27.27 -12.41 44.96
CA GLN A 410 27.87 -12.78 46.24
C GLN A 410 28.69 -14.07 46.08
N THR A 411 29.89 -14.13 46.65
CA THR A 411 30.71 -15.36 46.68
C THR A 411 31.42 -15.53 48.03
N PRO A 412 31.26 -16.66 48.75
CA PRO A 412 30.41 -17.81 48.44
C PRO A 412 28.92 -17.48 48.46
N ASN A 413 28.13 -18.24 47.70
CA ASN A 413 26.68 -18.09 47.61
C ASN A 413 26.00 -18.20 48.99
N GLY A 414 24.90 -17.47 49.16
CA GLY A 414 24.03 -17.55 50.32
C GLY A 414 23.53 -18.97 50.62
N ASN A 415 23.18 -19.19 51.88
CA ASN A 415 22.70 -20.47 52.45
C ASN A 415 23.70 -21.63 52.44
N THR A 416 24.94 -21.43 51.95
CA THR A 416 26.02 -22.44 52.05
C THR A 416 26.66 -22.46 53.44
N LYS A 417 27.24 -23.60 53.86
CA LYS A 417 28.04 -23.68 55.10
C LYS A 417 29.51 -23.42 54.82
N LYS A 418 30.16 -22.62 55.66
CA LYS A 418 31.59 -22.30 55.61
C LYS A 418 32.19 -22.24 57.02
N ALA A 419 33.51 -22.28 57.13
CA ALA A 419 34.18 -22.06 58.41
C ALA A 419 33.98 -20.61 58.88
N LYS A 420 33.84 -20.40 60.19
CA LYS A 420 33.85 -19.07 60.81
C LYS A 420 35.07 -18.27 60.36
N GLY A 421 34.90 -16.98 60.05
CA GLY A 421 35.93 -16.12 59.47
C GLY A 421 36.17 -16.30 57.96
N THR A 422 35.43 -17.16 57.25
CA THR A 422 35.48 -17.20 55.77
C THR A 422 35.06 -15.84 55.19
N ARG A 423 35.77 -15.38 54.16
CA ARG A 423 35.46 -14.13 53.45
C ARG A 423 34.31 -14.29 52.47
N VAL A 424 33.43 -13.29 52.45
CA VAL A 424 32.35 -13.15 51.47
C VAL A 424 32.62 -11.92 50.61
N ASN A 425 32.95 -12.14 49.34
CA ASN A 425 33.04 -11.11 48.32
C ASN A 425 31.63 -10.69 47.85
N LEU A 426 31.49 -9.42 47.46
CA LEU A 426 30.26 -8.83 46.93
C LEU A 426 30.56 -8.10 45.62
N VAL A 427 29.60 -8.12 44.70
CA VAL A 427 29.56 -7.22 43.54
C VAL A 427 28.33 -6.34 43.67
N ILE A 428 28.53 -5.02 43.70
CA ILE A 428 27.46 -4.03 43.84
C ILE A 428 27.08 -3.49 42.45
N SER A 429 25.78 -3.40 42.19
CA SER A 429 25.25 -2.85 40.95
C SER A 429 25.51 -1.35 40.83
N LYS A 430 25.90 -0.92 39.63
CA LYS A 430 25.92 0.48 39.16
C LYS A 430 24.63 0.86 38.42
N GLY A 431 23.58 0.05 38.58
CA GLY A 431 22.39 0.08 37.73
C GLY A 431 22.68 -0.35 36.28
N PRO A 432 21.72 -0.12 35.38
CA PRO A 432 21.88 -0.40 33.96
C PRO A 432 23.04 0.36 33.34
N LYS A 433 23.66 -0.18 32.28
CA LYS A 433 24.75 0.53 31.59
C LYS A 433 24.21 1.81 30.91
N PRO A 434 24.79 3.00 31.17
CA PRO A 434 24.37 4.23 30.49
C PRO A 434 24.46 4.13 28.96
N SER A 435 23.42 4.58 28.26
CA SER A 435 23.36 4.65 26.81
C SER A 435 24.28 5.75 26.27
N GLU A 436 24.97 5.47 25.16
CA GLU A 436 25.74 6.50 24.46
C GLU A 436 24.76 7.46 23.77
N LYS A 437 24.84 8.74 24.11
CA LYS A 437 24.09 9.81 23.43
C LYS A 437 24.89 10.43 22.30
N VAL A 438 24.18 10.90 21.28
CA VAL A 438 24.73 11.61 20.11
C VAL A 438 23.77 12.72 19.68
N GLU A 439 24.30 13.78 19.06
CA GLU A 439 23.47 14.87 18.52
C GLU A 439 22.87 14.49 17.16
N VAL A 440 21.62 14.91 16.92
CA VAL A 440 20.97 14.79 15.61
C VAL A 440 21.56 15.84 14.65
N PRO A 441 22.05 15.46 13.44
CA PRO A 441 22.55 16.40 12.46
C PRO A 441 21.43 17.19 11.77
N GLN A 442 21.82 18.28 11.10
CA GLN A 442 20.94 19.02 10.17
C GLN A 442 20.75 18.20 8.90
N LEU A 443 19.50 17.90 8.56
CA LEU A 443 19.11 17.14 7.37
C LEU A 443 18.45 18.03 6.31
N ILE A 444 17.74 19.08 6.71
CA ILE A 444 17.03 19.97 5.78
C ILE A 444 18.01 20.62 4.78
N GLY A 445 17.69 20.52 3.49
CA GLY A 445 18.52 20.95 2.36
C GLY A 445 19.52 19.90 1.84
N LEU A 446 19.64 18.74 2.50
CA LEU A 446 20.43 17.60 1.99
C LEU A 446 19.59 16.74 1.04
N THR A 447 20.24 16.00 0.14
CA THR A 447 19.60 14.87 -0.55
C THR A 447 19.40 13.69 0.41
N LYS A 448 18.56 12.71 0.03
CA LYS A 448 18.37 11.47 0.79
C LYS A 448 19.70 10.80 1.17
N ASP A 449 20.57 10.53 0.20
CA ASP A 449 21.85 9.85 0.40
C ASP A 449 22.78 10.63 1.35
N GLN A 450 22.76 11.96 1.26
CA GLN A 450 23.51 12.85 2.16
C GLN A 450 22.95 12.83 3.58
N ALA A 451 21.62 12.79 3.75
CA ALA A 451 20.96 12.67 5.04
C ALA A 451 21.22 11.29 5.70
N GLU A 452 21.19 10.20 4.93
CA GLU A 452 21.56 8.87 5.43
C GLU A 452 23.04 8.81 5.85
N ALA A 453 23.95 9.38 5.06
CA ALA A 453 25.36 9.48 5.40
C ALA A 453 25.62 10.34 6.66
N ALA A 454 24.93 11.47 6.80
CA ALA A 454 25.02 12.35 7.97
C ALA A 454 24.58 11.61 9.25
N LEU A 455 23.43 10.91 9.21
CA LEU A 455 22.93 10.12 10.33
C LEU A 455 23.86 8.94 10.67
N ALA A 456 24.36 8.22 9.65
CA ALA A 456 25.29 7.12 9.84
C ALA A 456 26.60 7.57 10.51
N SER A 457 27.08 8.79 10.21
CA SER A 457 28.32 9.33 10.78
C SER A 457 28.29 9.50 12.30
N VAL A 458 27.11 9.79 12.87
CA VAL A 458 26.88 9.86 14.33
C VAL A 458 26.30 8.55 14.90
N GLY A 459 26.15 7.51 14.10
CA GLY A 459 25.58 6.23 14.53
C GLY A 459 24.06 6.25 14.74
N LEU A 460 23.35 7.12 14.03
CA LEU A 460 21.89 7.15 13.94
C LEU A 460 21.40 6.47 12.66
N LYS A 461 20.10 6.19 12.58
CA LYS A 461 19.45 5.58 11.41
C LYS A 461 18.53 6.59 10.72
N GLY A 462 18.48 6.54 9.39
CA GLY A 462 17.52 7.31 8.59
C GLY A 462 16.19 6.57 8.40
N SER A 463 15.11 7.34 8.26
CA SER A 463 13.81 6.86 7.79
C SER A 463 13.23 7.91 6.85
N ALA A 464 13.52 7.75 5.56
CA ALA A 464 13.04 8.64 4.50
C ALA A 464 11.57 8.37 4.17
N SER A 465 10.86 9.43 3.83
CA SER A 465 9.54 9.41 3.18
C SER A 465 9.49 10.52 2.13
N GLU A 466 8.61 10.40 1.14
CA GLU A 466 8.46 11.37 0.05
C GLU A 466 7.07 12.02 0.12
N GLU A 467 7.02 13.34 -0.10
CA GLU A 467 5.79 14.15 -0.02
C GLU A 467 5.84 15.26 -1.07
N ALA A 468 4.73 15.48 -1.78
CA ALA A 468 4.63 16.49 -2.83
C ALA A 468 4.43 17.90 -2.23
N ASN A 469 5.26 18.86 -2.64
CA ASN A 469 5.22 20.25 -2.18
C ASN A 469 5.97 21.21 -3.13
N GLU A 470 5.99 22.50 -2.79
CA GLU A 470 6.67 23.55 -3.58
C GLU A 470 8.18 23.73 -3.23
N ALA A 471 8.80 22.77 -2.52
CA ALA A 471 10.24 22.77 -2.25
C ALA A 471 11.03 21.96 -3.29
N GLU A 472 12.33 22.18 -3.38
CA GLU A 472 13.20 21.60 -4.41
C GLU A 472 13.21 20.06 -4.38
N GLU A 473 12.87 19.44 -5.52
CA GLU A 473 12.72 17.99 -5.67
C GLU A 473 14.00 17.23 -5.29
N GLY A 474 13.86 16.14 -4.55
CA GLY A 474 14.97 15.32 -4.07
C GLY A 474 15.71 15.84 -2.83
N GLN A 475 15.37 17.04 -2.31
CA GLN A 475 15.90 17.55 -1.05
C GLN A 475 14.98 17.27 0.14
N VAL A 476 15.58 17.11 1.32
CA VAL A 476 14.88 17.02 2.61
C VAL A 476 14.34 18.39 3.01
N PHE A 477 13.03 18.47 3.29
CA PHE A 477 12.37 19.71 3.74
C PHE A 477 11.87 19.65 5.19
N GLU A 478 11.70 18.45 5.76
CA GLU A 478 11.21 18.23 7.13
C GLU A 478 12.03 17.13 7.81
N GLN A 479 12.38 17.31 9.09
CA GLN A 479 12.99 16.27 9.93
C GLN A 479 12.24 16.17 11.26
N SER A 480 11.89 14.95 11.70
CA SER A 480 11.03 14.71 12.87
C SER A 480 11.68 15.11 14.21
N THR A 481 13.00 15.23 14.21
CA THR A 481 13.80 15.65 15.36
C THR A 481 14.72 16.78 14.94
N ALA A 482 14.65 17.91 15.65
CA ALA A 482 15.49 19.08 15.39
C ALA A 482 16.98 18.78 15.55
N ALA A 483 17.81 19.43 14.72
CA ALA A 483 19.25 19.33 14.78
C ALA A 483 19.82 19.85 16.12
N GLY A 484 20.95 19.29 16.56
CA GLY A 484 21.59 19.59 17.85
C GLY A 484 20.88 18.99 19.07
N LYS A 485 19.77 18.26 18.89
CA LYS A 485 19.13 17.52 19.99
C LYS A 485 19.91 16.24 20.28
N GLU A 486 20.25 15.99 21.55
CA GLU A 486 20.73 14.69 21.99
C GLU A 486 19.65 13.60 21.85
N VAL A 487 20.03 12.44 21.32
CA VAL A 487 19.25 11.19 21.31
C VAL A 487 20.17 10.00 21.60
N GLU A 488 19.61 8.82 21.86
CA GLU A 488 20.40 7.61 22.05
C GLU A 488 20.98 7.11 20.70
N LYS A 489 22.22 6.63 20.73
CA LYS A 489 22.90 6.05 19.57
C LYS A 489 22.13 4.84 19.04
N GLY A 490 21.88 4.81 17.73
CA GLY A 490 21.01 3.84 17.07
C GLY A 490 19.54 4.27 16.93
N THR A 491 19.14 5.42 17.48
CA THR A 491 17.81 6.02 17.26
C THR A 491 17.56 6.27 15.76
N THR A 492 16.34 6.03 15.31
CA THR A 492 15.90 6.35 13.95
C THR A 492 15.35 7.77 13.88
N ILE A 493 15.90 8.59 12.99
CA ILE A 493 15.42 9.94 12.67
C ILE A 493 14.65 9.86 11.36
N SER A 494 13.33 10.11 11.43
CA SER A 494 12.48 10.21 10.25
C SER A 494 12.59 11.59 9.61
N TYR A 495 12.54 11.65 8.28
CA TYR A 495 12.57 12.88 7.51
C TYR A 495 11.79 12.75 6.20
N LYS A 496 11.39 13.89 5.63
CA LYS A 496 10.66 13.96 4.37
C LYS A 496 11.48 14.61 3.27
N VAL A 497 11.47 13.99 2.11
CA VAL A 497 12.07 14.46 0.85
C VAL A 497 10.95 15.03 -0.03
N SER A 498 11.20 16.16 -0.70
CA SER A 498 10.26 16.70 -1.69
C SER A 498 10.22 15.80 -2.93
N SER A 499 9.02 15.43 -3.37
CA SER A 499 8.79 14.83 -4.70
C SER A 499 8.38 15.86 -5.75
N GLY A 500 8.70 17.14 -5.52
CA GLY A 500 8.20 18.27 -6.31
C GLY A 500 6.70 18.52 -6.11
N PRO A 501 6.13 19.54 -6.78
CA PRO A 501 4.73 19.89 -6.65
C PRO A 501 3.82 18.89 -7.38
N ASP A 502 2.58 18.74 -6.90
CA ASP A 502 1.58 17.87 -7.54
C ASP A 502 1.41 18.19 -9.03
N THR A 503 1.45 17.15 -9.86
CA THR A 503 1.24 17.23 -11.31
C THR A 503 0.32 16.13 -11.81
N THR A 504 -0.57 16.50 -12.73
CA THR A 504 -1.48 15.61 -13.44
C THR A 504 -1.06 15.57 -14.91
N SER A 505 -1.31 14.46 -15.62
CA SER A 505 -1.07 14.41 -17.06
C SER A 505 -2.23 15.07 -17.80
N VAL A 506 -1.94 16.02 -18.69
CA VAL A 506 -2.88 16.49 -19.69
C VAL A 506 -3.26 15.28 -20.58
N PRO A 507 -4.56 14.98 -20.78
CA PRO A 507 -4.98 13.91 -21.67
C PRO A 507 -4.56 14.14 -23.13
N ASP A 508 -4.53 13.07 -23.92
CA ASP A 508 -4.51 13.17 -25.38
C ASP A 508 -5.89 13.65 -25.85
N LEU A 509 -5.92 14.71 -26.67
CA LEU A 509 -7.14 15.32 -27.20
C LEU A 509 -7.28 15.12 -28.72
N THR A 510 -6.44 14.28 -29.33
CA THR A 510 -6.45 13.95 -30.77
C THR A 510 -7.83 13.43 -31.20
N ASP A 511 -8.31 13.90 -32.35
CA ASP A 511 -9.61 13.58 -32.97
C ASP A 511 -10.87 13.85 -32.11
N MET A 512 -10.74 14.41 -30.90
CA MET A 512 -11.87 14.76 -30.05
C MET A 512 -12.65 15.97 -30.60
N THR A 513 -13.97 16.00 -30.38
CA THR A 513 -14.76 17.23 -30.50
C THR A 513 -14.50 18.20 -29.35
N GLU A 514 -14.80 19.50 -29.52
CA GLU A 514 -14.64 20.50 -28.44
C GLU A 514 -15.31 20.05 -27.12
N ALA A 515 -16.52 19.48 -27.19
CA ALA A 515 -17.25 19.01 -26.01
C ALA A 515 -16.56 17.83 -25.31
N GLN A 516 -15.96 16.91 -26.07
CA GLN A 516 -15.18 15.79 -25.50
C GLN A 516 -13.86 16.30 -24.89
N ALA A 517 -13.14 17.19 -25.59
CA ALA A 517 -11.88 17.76 -25.12
C ALA A 517 -12.08 18.55 -23.82
N ARG A 518 -13.14 19.38 -23.73
CA ARG A 518 -13.52 20.09 -22.49
C ARG A 518 -13.81 19.12 -21.35
N ASN A 519 -14.58 18.05 -21.60
CA ASN A 519 -14.93 17.06 -20.58
C ASN A 519 -13.70 16.27 -20.09
N ALA A 520 -12.82 15.84 -21.00
CA ALA A 520 -11.58 15.13 -20.67
C ALA A 520 -10.64 15.99 -19.81
N LEU A 521 -10.51 17.29 -20.13
CA LEU A 521 -9.69 18.23 -19.36
C LEU A 521 -10.30 18.56 -17.99
N ASP A 522 -11.63 18.76 -17.90
CA ASP A 522 -12.35 19.01 -16.64
C ASP A 522 -12.24 17.81 -15.68
N MET A 523 -12.44 16.58 -16.19
CA MET A 523 -12.20 15.35 -15.42
C MET A 523 -10.74 15.18 -14.97
N ALA A 524 -9.78 15.71 -15.73
CA ALA A 524 -8.37 15.75 -15.38
C ALA A 524 -7.98 16.96 -14.50
N GLY A 525 -8.94 17.80 -14.10
CA GLY A 525 -8.71 18.93 -13.20
C GLY A 525 -8.04 20.15 -13.84
N PHE A 526 -8.15 20.32 -15.15
CA PHE A 526 -7.57 21.46 -15.89
C PHE A 526 -8.63 22.50 -16.30
N GLY A 527 -8.22 23.77 -16.33
CA GLY A 527 -8.99 24.82 -16.99
C GLY A 527 -8.91 24.68 -18.51
N VAL A 528 -9.95 25.13 -19.23
CA VAL A 528 -10.03 24.98 -20.70
C VAL A 528 -10.34 26.30 -21.38
N ASP A 529 -9.32 26.84 -22.04
CA ASP A 529 -9.45 27.92 -23.00
C ASP A 529 -9.62 27.35 -24.42
N VAL A 530 -10.39 28.02 -25.28
CA VAL A 530 -10.68 27.53 -26.64
C VAL A 530 -10.55 28.63 -27.67
N SER A 531 -9.76 28.34 -28.70
CA SER A 531 -9.58 29.15 -29.90
C SER A 531 -10.03 28.38 -31.14
N TYR A 532 -10.42 29.10 -32.19
CA TYR A 532 -10.86 28.50 -33.46
C TYR A 532 -9.92 28.91 -34.59
N GLN A 533 -9.52 27.94 -35.42
CA GLN A 533 -8.64 28.16 -36.57
C GLN A 533 -9.27 27.62 -37.85
N GLU A 534 -9.14 28.36 -38.96
CA GLU A 534 -9.51 27.86 -40.28
C GLU A 534 -8.62 26.66 -40.68
N ASN A 535 -9.22 25.48 -40.88
CA ASN A 535 -8.52 24.30 -41.35
C ASN A 535 -9.44 23.39 -42.16
N ASP A 536 -9.39 23.51 -43.50
CA ASP A 536 -10.20 22.69 -44.42
C ASP A 536 -9.78 21.20 -44.46
N SER A 537 -8.67 20.82 -43.81
CA SER A 537 -8.12 19.46 -43.80
C SER A 537 -8.45 18.67 -42.52
N VAL A 538 -9.10 19.29 -41.54
CA VAL A 538 -9.51 18.66 -40.27
C VAL A 538 -11.04 18.77 -40.15
N THR A 539 -11.67 17.79 -39.49
CA THR A 539 -13.12 17.77 -39.29
C THR A 539 -13.59 19.01 -38.51
N GLU A 540 -14.60 19.70 -39.01
CA GLU A 540 -15.14 20.89 -38.34
C GLU A 540 -15.69 20.54 -36.94
N GLY A 541 -15.22 21.26 -35.92
CA GLY A 541 -15.55 21.03 -34.52
C GLY A 541 -14.62 20.07 -33.77
N THR A 542 -13.60 19.50 -34.41
CA THR A 542 -12.58 18.68 -33.72
C THR A 542 -11.30 19.45 -33.40
N VAL A 543 -10.51 18.92 -32.45
CA VAL A 543 -9.22 19.47 -32.03
C VAL A 543 -8.18 19.38 -33.16
N ILE A 544 -7.42 20.46 -33.33
CA ILE A 544 -6.20 20.54 -34.16
C ILE A 544 -4.96 20.34 -33.29
N SER A 545 -4.92 21.01 -32.13
CA SER A 545 -3.79 20.98 -31.19
C SER A 545 -4.20 21.54 -29.83
N TRP A 546 -3.36 21.35 -28.81
CA TRP A 546 -3.53 21.92 -27.48
C TRP A 546 -2.18 22.23 -26.84
N ASN A 547 -2.15 23.21 -25.94
CA ASN A 547 -0.95 23.62 -25.22
C ASN A 547 -1.30 24.24 -23.86
N PRO A 548 -0.56 23.95 -22.77
CA PRO A 548 0.55 22.99 -22.68
C PRO A 548 0.10 21.52 -22.73
N SER A 549 1.08 20.60 -22.72
CA SER A 549 0.87 19.15 -22.74
C SER A 549 1.78 18.45 -21.72
N GLY A 550 1.67 17.11 -21.61
CA GLY A 550 2.44 16.32 -20.64
C GLY A 550 1.98 16.53 -19.19
N LYS A 551 2.91 16.44 -18.23
CA LYS A 551 2.63 16.72 -16.81
C LYS A 551 2.49 18.23 -16.57
N GLN A 552 1.39 18.64 -15.96
CA GLN A 552 1.07 20.03 -15.61
C GLN A 552 0.48 20.12 -14.20
N LYS A 553 0.56 21.28 -13.54
CA LYS A 553 -0.07 21.47 -12.22
C LYS A 553 -1.60 21.41 -12.32
N PRO A 554 -2.32 20.82 -11.36
CA PRO A 554 -3.78 20.91 -11.27
C PRO A 554 -4.28 22.36 -11.36
N GLY A 555 -5.38 22.59 -12.06
CA GLY A 555 -5.94 23.92 -12.31
C GLY A 555 -5.19 24.75 -13.38
N ALA A 556 -4.11 24.24 -13.98
CA ALA A 556 -3.50 24.88 -15.15
C ALA A 556 -4.52 24.98 -16.30
N THR A 557 -4.49 26.08 -17.05
CA THR A 557 -5.36 26.27 -18.22
C THR A 557 -4.68 25.72 -19.47
N ILE A 558 -5.36 24.82 -20.17
CA ILE A 558 -4.94 24.29 -21.47
C ILE A 558 -5.74 25.04 -22.54
N THR A 559 -5.03 25.73 -23.45
CA THR A 559 -5.65 26.30 -24.65
C THR A 559 -5.77 25.20 -25.69
N VAL A 560 -6.98 24.96 -26.16
CA VAL A 560 -7.32 24.00 -27.21
C VAL A 560 -7.65 24.76 -28.50
N VAL A 561 -7.14 24.30 -29.63
CA VAL A 561 -7.41 24.88 -30.96
C VAL A 561 -8.39 23.97 -31.69
N ILE A 562 -9.57 24.49 -32.04
CA ILE A 562 -10.65 23.76 -32.72
C ILE A 562 -10.71 24.13 -34.20
N ALA A 563 -10.92 23.13 -35.06
CA ALA A 563 -11.07 23.32 -36.50
C ALA A 563 -12.42 23.96 -36.86
N LYS A 564 -12.34 25.03 -37.67
CA LYS A 564 -13.48 25.68 -38.32
C LYS A 564 -13.27 25.64 -39.83
N LYS A 565 -14.33 25.51 -40.64
CA LYS A 565 -14.19 25.67 -42.11
C LYS A 565 -13.85 27.10 -42.47
N SER A 566 -13.07 27.27 -43.54
CA SER A 566 -12.63 28.59 -44.03
C SER A 566 -13.73 29.46 -44.66
N GLY A 567 -14.96 28.96 -44.80
CA GLY A 567 -16.07 29.65 -45.47
C GLY A 567 -15.89 29.84 -46.98
N LYS A 568 -14.81 29.31 -47.57
CA LYS A 568 -14.39 29.59 -48.95
C LYS A 568 -14.64 28.40 -49.86
N ALA A 569 -15.43 28.62 -50.92
CA ALA A 569 -15.63 27.68 -52.01
C ALA A 569 -14.79 28.06 -53.23
N SER A 570 -14.60 27.15 -54.19
CA SER A 570 -13.93 27.46 -55.46
C SER A 570 -14.96 27.88 -56.51
N VAL A 571 -14.82 29.09 -57.07
CA VAL A 571 -15.64 29.55 -58.20
C VAL A 571 -15.41 28.60 -59.39
N PRO A 572 -16.46 28.02 -60.01
CA PRO A 572 -16.29 27.04 -61.08
C PRO A 572 -15.54 27.62 -62.30
N GLY A 573 -14.47 26.96 -62.72
CA GLY A 573 -13.66 27.41 -63.87
C GLY A 573 -14.31 27.21 -65.24
N ASN A 574 -15.42 26.48 -65.33
CA ASN A 574 -16.07 26.09 -66.59
C ASN A 574 -17.29 26.95 -66.96
N LEU A 575 -17.40 28.17 -66.44
CA LEU A 575 -18.56 29.05 -66.64
C LEU A 575 -18.58 29.73 -68.03
N TYR A 576 -17.42 29.91 -68.66
CA TYR A 576 -17.30 30.55 -69.97
C TYR A 576 -18.06 29.76 -71.06
N GLY A 577 -18.78 30.47 -71.94
CA GLY A 577 -19.58 29.90 -73.02
C GLY A 577 -20.89 29.23 -72.59
N LYS A 578 -21.21 29.16 -71.29
CA LYS A 578 -22.51 28.68 -70.82
C LYS A 578 -23.60 29.75 -71.00
N SER A 579 -24.85 29.32 -71.10
CA SER A 579 -26.00 30.19 -70.88
C SER A 579 -26.08 30.63 -69.41
N ILE A 580 -26.74 31.76 -69.14
CA ILE A 580 -26.90 32.30 -67.79
C ILE A 580 -27.45 31.26 -66.81
N SER A 581 -28.53 30.55 -67.16
CA SER A 581 -29.15 29.52 -66.30
C SER A 581 -28.17 28.39 -65.93
N ALA A 582 -27.36 27.91 -66.88
CA ALA A 582 -26.37 26.87 -66.62
C ALA A 582 -25.17 27.36 -65.79
N ALA A 583 -24.80 28.64 -65.91
CA ALA A 583 -23.76 29.27 -65.09
C ALA A 583 -24.23 29.53 -63.65
N VAL A 584 -25.45 30.07 -63.49
CA VAL A 584 -26.11 30.27 -62.18
C VAL A 584 -26.28 28.95 -61.44
N THR A 585 -26.71 27.88 -62.13
CA THR A 585 -26.84 26.54 -61.54
C THR A 585 -25.49 26.02 -61.04
N ALA A 586 -24.40 26.22 -61.79
CA ALA A 586 -23.06 25.81 -61.38
C ALA A 586 -22.53 26.62 -60.18
N LEU A 587 -22.84 27.92 -60.09
CA LEU A 587 -22.49 28.77 -58.95
C LEU A 587 -23.27 28.42 -57.69
N ASN A 588 -24.59 28.24 -57.79
CA ASN A 588 -25.46 27.81 -56.68
C ASN A 588 -25.02 26.44 -56.13
N ASN A 589 -24.64 25.50 -57.00
CA ASN A 589 -24.12 24.18 -56.61
C ASN A 589 -22.72 24.26 -55.96
N ALA A 590 -21.97 25.34 -56.20
CA ALA A 590 -20.71 25.65 -55.53
C ALA A 590 -20.90 26.53 -54.26
N GLY A 591 -22.14 26.84 -53.87
CA GLY A 591 -22.48 27.62 -52.67
C GLY A 591 -22.47 29.14 -52.85
N PHE A 592 -22.35 29.65 -54.09
CA PHE A 592 -22.41 31.09 -54.38
C PHE A 592 -23.81 31.49 -54.84
N TYR A 593 -24.55 32.18 -53.97
CA TYR A 593 -25.92 32.65 -54.24
C TYR A 593 -26.02 34.13 -54.61
N ASN A 594 -25.00 34.93 -54.26
CA ASN A 594 -24.90 36.34 -54.62
C ASN A 594 -24.34 36.46 -56.04
N ILE A 595 -25.20 36.51 -57.05
CA ILE A 595 -24.80 36.55 -58.47
C ILE A 595 -25.29 37.84 -59.12
N SER A 596 -24.39 38.53 -59.84
CA SER A 596 -24.70 39.74 -60.61
C SER A 596 -24.27 39.61 -62.08
N PHE A 597 -24.79 40.48 -62.95
CA PHE A 597 -24.57 40.40 -64.39
C PHE A 597 -24.18 41.76 -64.98
N CYS A 598 -23.20 41.77 -65.88
CA CYS A 598 -22.79 42.98 -66.60
C CYS A 598 -22.56 42.72 -68.11
N ASP A 599 -22.63 43.77 -68.92
CA ASP A 599 -22.17 43.75 -70.31
C ASP A 599 -20.63 43.75 -70.41
N GLN A 600 -20.11 43.67 -71.64
CA GLN A 600 -18.66 43.69 -71.92
C GLN A 600 -17.97 45.03 -71.55
N ASN A 601 -18.73 46.09 -71.25
CA ASN A 601 -18.23 47.39 -70.80
C ASN A 601 -18.32 47.56 -69.27
N GLY A 602 -18.88 46.59 -68.55
CA GLY A 602 -19.10 46.63 -67.10
C GLY A 602 -20.44 47.24 -66.66
N ASN A 603 -21.34 47.59 -67.58
CA ASN A 603 -22.68 48.11 -67.23
C ASN A 603 -23.56 46.98 -66.66
N PRO A 604 -24.29 47.19 -65.55
CA PRO A 604 -25.24 46.18 -65.05
C PRO A 604 -26.35 45.85 -66.06
N VAL A 605 -26.68 44.57 -66.21
CA VAL A 605 -27.74 44.10 -67.12
C VAL A 605 -28.72 43.14 -66.41
N SER A 606 -29.95 43.08 -66.89
CA SER A 606 -30.88 42.00 -66.54
C SER A 606 -30.42 40.68 -67.19
N GLY A 607 -30.45 39.57 -66.45
CA GLY A 607 -30.00 38.26 -66.92
C GLY A 607 -30.89 37.64 -68.02
N ASN A 608 -30.71 38.09 -69.27
CA ASN A 608 -31.44 37.63 -70.44
C ASN A 608 -31.01 36.19 -70.84
N GLU A 609 -31.98 35.28 -70.97
CA GLU A 609 -31.74 33.85 -71.24
C GLU A 609 -30.97 33.58 -72.55
N ASN A 610 -31.05 34.49 -73.53
CA ASN A 610 -30.36 34.38 -74.82
C ASN A 610 -28.90 34.87 -74.81
N ALA A 611 -28.37 35.25 -73.65
CA ALA A 611 -26.98 35.68 -73.48
C ALA A 611 -26.06 34.54 -73.00
N THR A 612 -24.81 34.58 -73.47
CA THR A 612 -23.75 33.64 -73.05
C THR A 612 -22.73 34.34 -72.14
N VAL A 613 -22.18 33.59 -71.19
CA VAL A 613 -21.16 34.06 -70.25
C VAL A 613 -19.81 34.19 -70.96
N THR A 614 -19.27 35.40 -71.01
CA THR A 614 -17.97 35.75 -71.60
C THR A 614 -16.91 36.15 -70.56
N GLY A 615 -17.29 36.23 -69.28
CA GLY A 615 -16.36 36.48 -68.18
C GLY A 615 -16.97 36.16 -66.82
N VAL A 616 -16.11 35.92 -65.82
CA VAL A 616 -16.49 35.74 -64.42
C VAL A 616 -15.46 36.40 -63.52
N SER A 617 -15.91 37.13 -62.50
CA SER A 617 -15.04 37.79 -61.52
C SER A 617 -15.75 37.93 -60.15
N PRO A 618 -15.07 37.69 -59.02
CA PRO A 618 -13.72 37.13 -58.90
C PRO A 618 -13.65 35.63 -59.22
N THR A 619 -12.45 35.05 -59.24
CA THR A 619 -12.20 33.63 -59.51
C THR A 619 -11.36 32.97 -58.40
N GLY A 620 -11.17 31.65 -58.46
CA GLY A 620 -10.41 30.89 -57.46
C GLY A 620 -11.21 30.57 -56.18
N LYS A 621 -10.52 30.38 -55.05
CA LYS A 621 -11.19 30.27 -53.74
C LYS A 621 -11.73 31.63 -53.31
N GLN A 622 -13.04 31.72 -53.07
CA GLN A 622 -13.77 32.92 -52.68
C GLN A 622 -14.71 32.58 -51.52
N SER A 623 -14.97 33.54 -50.64
CA SER A 623 -15.96 33.39 -49.55
C SER A 623 -17.36 33.18 -50.15
N THR A 624 -18.19 32.30 -49.59
CA THR A 624 -19.50 31.94 -50.19
C THR A 624 -20.53 33.08 -50.19
N ASP A 625 -20.31 34.12 -49.38
CA ASP A 625 -21.05 35.38 -49.39
C ASP A 625 -20.57 36.40 -50.45
N SER A 626 -19.40 36.19 -51.07
CA SER A 626 -18.87 37.06 -52.13
C SER A 626 -19.82 37.12 -53.33
N THR A 627 -20.08 38.34 -53.81
CA THR A 627 -20.82 38.53 -55.08
C THR A 627 -19.98 38.10 -56.27
N ILE A 628 -20.46 37.11 -57.02
CA ILE A 628 -19.85 36.67 -58.28
C ILE A 628 -20.51 37.41 -59.44
N THR A 629 -19.72 38.15 -60.20
CA THR A 629 -20.15 38.92 -61.37
C THR A 629 -19.91 38.09 -62.63
N LEU A 630 -20.96 37.89 -63.42
CA LEU A 630 -20.90 37.25 -64.73
C LEU A 630 -21.01 38.29 -65.84
N THR A 631 -19.95 38.41 -66.65
CA THR A 631 -19.95 39.23 -67.86
C THR A 631 -20.64 38.45 -68.98
N VAL A 632 -21.64 39.04 -69.64
CA VAL A 632 -22.49 38.36 -70.62
C VAL A 632 -22.56 39.09 -71.96
N ALA A 633 -22.74 38.33 -73.04
CA ALA A 633 -22.90 38.84 -74.40
C ALA A 633 -24.16 38.26 -75.07
N LEU A 634 -24.90 39.10 -75.79
CA LEU A 634 -26.08 38.68 -76.55
C LEU A 634 -25.69 37.92 -77.82
N SER A 635 -26.39 36.82 -78.08
CA SER A 635 -26.24 36.04 -79.31
C SER A 635 -26.83 36.82 -80.50
N SER A 636 -26.02 37.18 -81.50
CA SER A 636 -26.49 37.94 -82.67
C SER A 636 -27.32 37.07 -83.62
N SER A 637 -28.58 37.45 -83.84
CA SER A 637 -29.52 36.72 -84.69
C SER A 637 -29.27 36.97 -86.18
N GLY A 638 -28.52 36.08 -86.82
CA GLY A 638 -28.31 36.10 -88.28
C GLY A 638 -29.57 35.71 -89.06
N SER A 639 -30.26 36.70 -89.64
CA SER A 639 -31.31 36.50 -90.64
C SER A 639 -31.02 37.38 -91.85
N GLY A 640 -31.06 36.80 -93.06
CA GLY A 640 -30.53 37.44 -94.27
C GLY A 640 -30.92 36.74 -95.56
N SER A 641 -32.22 36.51 -95.78
CA SER A 641 -32.75 35.95 -97.02
C SER A 641 -32.77 37.00 -98.15
N GLY A 642 -31.69 37.09 -98.92
CA GLY A 642 -31.61 37.93 -100.12
C GLY A 642 -32.01 37.18 -101.38
N THR A 643 -33.24 37.40 -101.88
CA THR A 643 -33.69 36.84 -103.17
C THR A 643 -33.10 37.64 -104.32
N SER A 644 -32.52 36.95 -105.32
CA SER A 644 -32.05 37.54 -106.57
C SER A 644 -32.61 36.76 -107.76
N THR A 645 -33.10 37.47 -108.78
CA THR A 645 -33.76 36.91 -109.97
C THR A 645 -33.38 37.74 -111.20
N GLY A 646 -33.00 37.08 -112.29
CA GLY A 646 -32.50 37.73 -113.50
C GLY A 646 -30.96 37.71 -113.56
N ASP A 647 -30.31 37.45 -114.69
CA ASP A 647 -30.87 37.19 -116.04
C ASP A 647 -30.07 36.14 -116.82
N ASP A 648 -30.65 35.64 -117.91
CA ASP A 648 -30.11 34.60 -118.79
C ASP A 648 -29.30 35.18 -119.96
N SER A 649 -28.19 34.51 -120.32
CA SER A 649 -27.78 34.18 -121.71
C SER A 649 -26.30 33.79 -121.82
N GLY A 650 -25.99 32.94 -122.82
CA GLY A 650 -24.63 32.56 -123.20
C GLY A 650 -23.89 33.67 -123.99
N THR A 651 -22.76 33.39 -124.64
CA THR A 651 -22.36 32.08 -125.20
C THR A 651 -20.84 32.02 -125.46
N THR A 652 -20.26 30.82 -125.37
CA THR A 652 -18.97 30.35 -125.95
C THR A 652 -17.87 31.36 -126.33
N ASN A 653 -16.67 31.13 -125.78
CA ASN A 653 -15.63 30.44 -126.55
C ASN A 653 -14.84 29.48 -125.65
#